data_AF-A0A672SAQ2-F1
#
_entry.id   AF-A0A672SAQ2-F1
#
_cell.length_a   1.000
_cell.length_b   1.000
_cell.length_c   1.000
_cell.angle_alpha   90.00
_cell.angle_beta   90.00
_cell.angle_gamma   90.00
#
_symmetry.space_group_name_H-M   'P 1'
#
loop_
_entity.id
_entity.type
_entity.pdbx_description
1 polymer ?
#
loop_
_entity_poly.entity_id
_entity_poly.type
_entity_poly.pdbx_seq_one_letter_code
_entity_poly.pdbx_strand_id
1 'polypeptide(L)'
;IYIYIITIKGIVITLMLFQTCVHFFLLFDFCADQSEKRPSENLGQVLFGERIEPSPYKFSFKKNLECQSVCLKSYNTEKTEDKAKLEFLKKGMLLNYQHHWIVDNMPVTWCYDVEDNQKFCNPGFPIGCYVTDTGRAKDACVVNADFNDKDTFYIFNHVDITIFYHIVENEAAGARLVAAKLEPKSYKHTNLEKPDCTGPPMSLGNKFNGDIKIPYTYSVKFVEDKLIRWASRWDYILESMPHTNIQWFSIMNSLVIVLFLSGMVAMIMLRTLHKDIARYNQMDSVVSSEDAQEEFGWKLVHGDVFRPPRKGMLLSVFLGSGTQIFIMTFVTLFFACLGFLSPANRGALMTCAVVLWVLLGTPAGYVAARYYKSFGGEKWKTNVLLTAFLCPGVVFADFFVMNLILWGEGSSAAMPFGTLVAILALWFCISVPLTFIGAYFGFKKSGIEHPVRTNQIPRQIPEQSFYTKPLPGIVMGGILPFGCIFIQLFFILNSIWSHQMYYMFGFLFLVFIILLITCSEATILLCYFHLCAEDYHWQWRSFLTSGFTAVYFLVYAIHYFFSKLQISGLASTILYFGYTMIMALIFFLFTGLYVCRVKVQSLAKLQQNLVGRRGPLLVVSVHASTHCVPHYHRKIKTQGYWSEMIFCICTAFKRVSINYISLVGHSVLILSSLILK
;
A
#
# COMPACT_ATOMS: atom_id res chain seq x y z
N ILE A 1 6.67 -44.90 2.41
CA ILE A 1 6.09 -44.06 3.49
C ILE A 1 6.98 -42.83 3.61
N TYR A 2 6.68 -41.76 2.86
CA TYR A 2 7.39 -40.49 3.06
C TYR A 2 6.86 -39.92 4.38
N ILE A 3 7.66 -40.01 5.45
CA ILE A 3 7.38 -39.33 6.71
C ILE A 3 7.57 -37.85 6.43
N TYR A 4 6.51 -37.16 6.02
CA TYR A 4 6.48 -35.70 6.02
C TYR A 4 6.54 -35.26 7.48
N ILE A 5 7.75 -34.95 7.96
CA ILE A 5 7.94 -34.24 9.22
C ILE A 5 7.42 -32.84 8.97
N ILE A 6 6.24 -32.56 9.51
CA ILE A 6 5.70 -31.21 9.49
C ILE A 6 6.45 -30.47 10.60
N THR A 7 7.42 -29.66 10.20
CA THR A 7 8.14 -28.78 11.12
C THR A 7 7.36 -27.49 11.22
N ILE A 8 6.83 -27.18 12.41
CA ILE A 8 6.30 -25.84 12.65
C ILE A 8 7.48 -24.87 12.54
N LYS A 9 7.37 -23.91 11.64
CA LYS A 9 8.34 -22.84 11.50
C LYS A 9 7.84 -21.66 12.34
N GLY A 10 8.59 -21.25 13.34
CA GLY A 10 8.29 -20.03 14.08
C GLY A 10 8.64 -18.83 13.22
N ILE A 11 7.67 -17.97 12.92
CA ILE A 11 7.94 -16.57 12.61
C ILE A 11 8.16 -15.86 13.94
N VAL A 12 9.17 -15.00 13.94
CA VAL A 12 9.35 -13.84 14.82
C VAL A 12 8.10 -13.49 15.64
N ILE A 13 8.28 -13.40 16.94
CA ILE A 13 7.30 -12.78 17.82
C ILE A 13 7.32 -11.28 17.49
N THR A 14 6.33 -10.79 16.76
CA THR A 14 6.24 -9.36 16.39
C THR A 14 5.58 -8.60 17.52
N LEU A 15 6.29 -7.64 18.14
CA LEU A 15 5.62 -6.63 18.97
C LEU A 15 4.88 -5.65 18.04
N MET A 16 3.68 -5.24 18.46
CA MET A 16 2.87 -4.15 17.86
C MET A 16 3.58 -2.77 17.81
N LEU A 17 4.82 -2.68 18.26
CA LEU A 17 5.57 -1.44 18.37
C LEU A 17 6.99 -1.73 17.93
N PHE A 18 7.52 -0.90 17.04
CA PHE A 18 8.95 -0.81 16.77
C PHE A 18 9.65 -0.65 18.12
N GLN A 19 10.13 -1.74 18.70
CA GLN A 19 11.03 -1.71 19.83
C GLN A 19 12.15 -2.65 19.43
N THR A 20 13.22 -2.04 18.95
CA THR A 20 14.49 -2.68 18.61
C THR A 20 14.89 -3.59 19.75
N CYS A 21 14.77 -4.90 19.57
CA CYS A 21 15.28 -5.86 20.53
C CYS A 21 15.80 -7.13 19.84
N VAL A 22 16.95 -7.54 20.35
CA VAL A 22 17.87 -8.58 19.92
C VAL A 22 17.24 -9.97 20.00
N HIS A 23 17.53 -10.83 19.01
CA HIS A 23 17.39 -12.30 19.01
C HIS A 23 16.33 -12.93 19.96
N PHE A 24 15.07 -12.85 19.54
CA PHE A 24 13.86 -13.11 20.32
C PHE A 24 13.75 -14.48 21.02
N PHE A 25 14.16 -15.57 20.36
CA PHE A 25 13.94 -16.93 20.87
C PHE A 25 14.88 -17.30 22.03
N LEU A 26 16.09 -16.75 22.01
CA LEU A 26 17.10 -16.92 23.05
C LEU A 26 16.84 -16.03 24.27
N LEU A 27 16.22 -14.86 24.09
CA LEU A 27 15.95 -13.91 25.17
C LEU A 27 14.72 -14.27 26.02
N PHE A 28 13.67 -14.82 25.41
CA PHE A 28 12.51 -15.34 26.13
C PHE A 28 12.73 -16.75 26.72
N ASP A 29 13.91 -17.34 26.50
CA ASP A 29 14.28 -18.69 26.95
C ASP A 29 13.26 -19.78 26.56
N PHE A 30 12.68 -19.66 25.36
CA PHE A 30 11.76 -20.66 24.83
C PHE A 30 12.50 -21.94 24.41
N CYS A 31 11.76 -23.02 24.14
CA CYS A 31 12.33 -24.28 23.64
C CYS A 31 12.86 -24.09 22.21
N ALA A 32 14.17 -24.14 22.00
CA ALA A 32 14.78 -24.04 20.66
C ALA A 32 15.41 -25.37 20.23
N ASP A 33 15.30 -25.69 18.94
CA ASP A 33 16.05 -26.79 18.33
C ASP A 33 17.32 -26.26 17.68
N GLN A 34 18.49 -26.57 18.25
CA GLN A 34 19.79 -26.11 17.73
C GLN A 34 20.34 -26.98 16.59
N SER A 35 19.70 -28.12 16.30
CA SER A 35 20.26 -29.11 15.38
C SER A 35 19.91 -28.87 13.90
N GLU A 36 18.89 -28.06 13.61
CA GLU A 36 18.39 -27.85 12.25
C GLU A 36 18.89 -26.53 11.62
N LYS A 37 19.23 -26.59 10.34
CA LYS A 37 19.58 -25.40 9.55
C LYS A 37 18.34 -24.52 9.37
N ARG A 38 18.52 -23.21 9.51
CA ARG A 38 17.45 -22.23 9.25
C ARG A 38 16.90 -22.40 7.82
N PRO A 39 15.56 -22.38 7.64
CA PRO A 39 14.95 -22.45 6.32
C PRO A 39 15.32 -21.23 5.47
N SER A 40 15.35 -21.40 4.15
CA SER A 40 15.63 -20.30 3.22
C SER A 40 14.47 -19.28 3.20
N GLU A 41 14.81 -18.00 3.39
CA GLU A 41 13.87 -16.87 3.33
C GLU A 41 13.86 -16.25 1.92
N ASN A 42 12.69 -15.76 1.47
CA ASN A 42 12.60 -14.98 0.24
C ASN A 42 13.14 -13.56 0.44
N LEU A 43 13.61 -12.90 -0.63
CA LEU A 43 14.19 -11.55 -0.56
C LEU A 43 13.29 -10.55 0.18
N GLY A 44 11.98 -10.57 -0.10
CA GLY A 44 11.02 -9.68 0.56
C GLY A 44 10.79 -10.01 2.04
N GLN A 45 10.92 -11.27 2.46
CA GLN A 45 10.87 -11.64 3.89
C GLN A 45 12.09 -11.08 4.61
N VAL A 46 13.26 -11.20 3.99
CA VAL A 46 14.51 -10.61 4.51
C VAL A 46 14.43 -9.08 4.61
N LEU A 47 13.80 -8.42 3.63
CA LEU A 47 13.59 -6.97 3.59
C LEU A 47 12.63 -6.46 4.68
N PHE A 48 11.62 -7.25 5.05
CA PHE A 48 10.73 -6.93 6.18
C PHE A 48 11.30 -7.36 7.54
N GLY A 49 12.47 -7.98 7.57
CA GLY A 49 13.08 -8.49 8.80
C GLY A 49 12.36 -9.73 9.36
N GLU A 50 11.54 -10.42 8.54
CA GLU A 50 10.93 -11.70 8.92
C GLU A 50 12.02 -12.77 8.97
N ARG A 51 12.36 -13.22 10.18
CA ARG A 51 13.30 -14.32 10.42
C ARG A 51 12.54 -15.59 10.78
N ILE A 52 12.73 -16.64 10.00
CA ILE A 52 12.06 -17.92 10.22
C ILE A 52 13.01 -18.85 10.96
N GLU A 53 12.63 -19.27 12.17
CA GLU A 53 13.40 -20.22 12.96
C GLU A 53 12.67 -21.58 13.05
N PRO A 54 13.40 -22.71 13.00
CA PRO A 54 12.81 -24.02 13.22
C PRO A 54 12.33 -24.11 14.67
N SER A 55 11.15 -24.68 14.88
CA SER A 55 10.63 -24.93 16.22
C SER A 55 10.82 -26.42 16.59
N PRO A 56 10.89 -26.75 17.89
CA PRO A 56 11.03 -28.13 18.36
C PRO A 56 9.75 -28.97 18.21
N TYR A 57 8.64 -28.38 17.75
CA TYR A 57 7.37 -29.08 17.57
C TYR A 57 7.40 -29.90 16.27
N LYS A 58 7.54 -31.22 16.40
CA LYS A 58 7.63 -32.17 15.28
C LYS A 58 6.50 -33.19 15.34
N PHE A 59 5.79 -33.37 14.25
CA PHE A 59 4.76 -34.40 14.14
C PHE A 59 4.67 -34.93 12.71
N SER A 60 4.14 -36.15 12.58
CA SER A 60 3.96 -36.82 11.29
C SER A 60 2.51 -36.72 10.84
N PHE A 61 2.30 -36.53 9.53
CA PHE A 61 0.96 -36.51 8.94
C PHE A 61 0.15 -37.78 9.29
N LYS A 62 -1.14 -37.61 9.64
CA LYS A 62 -2.09 -38.65 10.08
C LYS A 62 -1.75 -39.37 11.40
N LYS A 63 -0.79 -38.88 12.18
CA LYS A 63 -0.55 -39.38 13.55
C LYS A 63 -1.07 -38.37 14.57
N ASN A 64 -2.22 -38.69 15.17
CA ASN A 64 -2.72 -37.91 16.30
C ASN A 64 -1.79 -38.12 17.51
N LEU A 65 -1.41 -37.03 18.16
CA LEU A 65 -0.57 -37.03 19.34
C LEU A 65 -1.29 -36.25 20.43
N GLU A 66 -1.26 -36.74 21.66
CA GLU A 66 -1.87 -36.07 22.81
C GLU A 66 -0.82 -35.84 23.87
N CYS A 67 -0.73 -34.61 24.36
CA CYS A 67 0.14 -34.22 25.47
C CYS A 67 1.62 -34.62 25.32
N GLN A 68 2.20 -34.40 24.15
CA GLN A 68 3.62 -34.68 23.91
C GLN A 68 4.50 -33.60 24.56
N SER A 69 5.53 -34.01 25.29
CA SER A 69 6.51 -33.10 25.90
C SER A 69 7.51 -32.54 24.88
N VAL A 70 7.83 -31.25 25.00
CA VAL A 70 8.79 -30.54 24.13
C VAL A 70 10.06 -30.24 24.88
N CYS A 71 9.97 -29.42 25.93
CA CYS A 71 11.09 -29.12 26.80
C CYS A 71 10.59 -28.69 28.20
N LEU A 72 11.49 -28.77 29.17
CA LEU A 72 11.26 -28.32 30.54
C LEU A 72 12.14 -27.09 30.81
N LYS A 73 11.52 -25.96 31.19
CA LYS A 73 12.24 -24.77 31.62
C LYS A 73 12.12 -24.61 33.13
N SER A 74 13.23 -24.39 33.80
CA SER A 74 13.28 -24.17 35.25
C SER A 74 13.87 -22.79 35.53
N TYR A 75 13.17 -21.99 36.34
CA TYR A 75 13.62 -20.68 36.77
C TYR A 75 13.72 -20.67 38.30
N ASN A 76 14.87 -20.28 38.83
CA ASN A 76 15.07 -20.05 40.26
C ASN A 76 15.16 -18.55 40.53
N THR A 77 14.23 -18.00 41.32
CA THR A 77 14.22 -16.55 41.65
C THR A 77 15.40 -16.07 42.49
N GLU A 78 16.17 -16.97 43.11
CA GLU A 78 17.40 -16.65 43.84
C GLU A 78 18.57 -16.35 42.89
N LYS A 79 18.54 -16.90 41.68
CA LYS A 79 19.53 -16.61 40.64
C LYS A 79 19.13 -15.35 39.88
N THR A 80 20.04 -14.37 39.82
CA THR A 80 19.82 -13.09 39.16
C THR A 80 19.48 -13.24 37.67
N GLU A 81 20.12 -14.18 36.97
CA GLU A 81 19.88 -14.42 35.53
C GLU A 81 18.49 -15.00 35.27
N ASP A 82 18.08 -16.02 36.01
CA ASP A 82 16.77 -16.67 35.85
C ASP A 82 15.63 -15.74 36.27
N LYS A 83 15.85 -14.91 37.29
CA LYS A 83 14.92 -13.84 37.67
C LYS A 83 14.73 -12.84 36.54
N ALA A 84 15.81 -12.38 35.91
CA ALA A 84 15.73 -11.45 34.79
C ALA A 84 14.95 -12.04 33.60
N LYS A 85 15.17 -13.33 33.27
CA LYS A 85 14.41 -14.03 32.23
C LYS A 85 12.92 -14.15 32.57
N LEU A 86 12.59 -14.48 33.82
CA LEU A 86 11.21 -14.59 34.27
C LEU A 86 10.50 -13.23 34.25
N GLU A 87 11.16 -12.15 34.68
CA GLU A 87 10.65 -10.78 34.58
C GLU A 87 10.45 -10.35 33.13
N PHE A 88 11.37 -10.74 32.24
CA PHE A 88 11.23 -10.50 30.80
C PHE A 88 10.03 -11.24 30.21
N LEU A 89 9.79 -12.49 30.59
CA LEU A 89 8.61 -13.27 30.21
C LEU A 89 7.32 -12.58 30.72
N LYS A 90 7.28 -12.12 31.98
CA LYS A 90 6.16 -11.35 32.55
C LYS A 90 5.90 -10.06 31.77
N LYS A 91 6.96 -9.30 31.48
CA LYS A 91 6.88 -8.09 30.64
C LYS A 91 6.34 -8.42 29.24
N GLY A 92 6.73 -9.57 28.69
CA GLY A 92 6.20 -10.07 27.42
C GLY A 92 4.69 -10.32 27.44
N MET A 93 4.19 -10.91 28.52
CA MET A 93 2.75 -11.11 28.71
C MET A 93 2.00 -9.77 28.86
N LEU A 94 2.56 -8.81 29.61
CA LEU A 94 1.97 -7.46 29.77
C LEU A 94 1.89 -6.69 28.45
N LEU A 95 2.88 -6.86 27.57
CA LEU A 95 2.94 -6.19 26.26
C LEU A 95 2.21 -6.99 25.16
N ASN A 96 1.49 -8.06 25.51
CA ASN A 96 0.72 -8.90 24.58
C ASN A 96 1.55 -9.41 23.40
N TYR A 97 2.77 -9.90 23.66
CA TYR A 97 3.60 -10.51 22.64
C TYR A 97 2.95 -11.80 22.10
N GLN A 98 2.95 -11.97 20.77
CA GLN A 98 2.30 -13.08 20.08
C GLN A 98 3.27 -13.95 19.29
N HIS A 99 3.12 -15.27 19.44
CA HIS A 99 3.74 -16.26 18.58
C HIS A 99 3.05 -16.29 17.22
N HIS A 100 3.84 -16.25 16.16
CA HIS A 100 3.38 -16.43 14.78
C HIS A 100 4.00 -17.71 14.24
N TRP A 101 3.18 -18.72 13.95
CA TRP A 101 3.67 -20.01 13.48
C TRP A 101 3.26 -20.23 12.03
N ILE A 102 4.10 -20.89 11.24
CA ILE A 102 3.82 -21.32 9.87
C ILE A 102 3.91 -22.84 9.81
N VAL A 103 2.91 -23.44 9.17
CA VAL A 103 2.92 -24.83 8.72
C VAL A 103 2.64 -24.86 7.22
N ASP A 104 3.56 -25.42 6.43
CA ASP A 104 3.44 -25.54 4.96
C ASP A 104 3.03 -24.23 4.26
N ASN A 105 3.74 -23.14 4.58
CA ASN A 105 3.46 -21.78 4.10
C ASN A 105 2.06 -21.22 4.45
N MET A 106 1.36 -21.82 5.42
CA MET A 106 0.14 -21.25 6.02
C MET A 106 0.40 -20.81 7.45
N PRO A 107 -0.10 -19.63 7.87
CA PRO A 107 -0.08 -19.21 9.25
C PRO A 107 -0.99 -20.12 10.08
N VAL A 108 -0.55 -20.44 11.29
CA VAL A 108 -1.37 -21.09 12.29
C VAL A 108 -2.21 -20.01 12.97
N THR A 109 -3.52 -20.20 12.99
CA THR A 109 -4.45 -19.20 13.51
C THR A 109 -5.03 -19.61 14.84
N TRP A 110 -5.20 -18.65 15.74
CA TRP A 110 -6.00 -18.81 16.94
C TRP A 110 -7.38 -18.18 16.75
N CYS A 111 -8.42 -18.99 16.87
CA CYS A 111 -9.80 -18.56 16.75
C CYS A 111 -10.47 -18.60 18.12
N TYR A 112 -11.15 -17.51 18.51
CA TYR A 112 -11.88 -17.42 19.77
C TYR A 112 -13.26 -16.76 19.53
N ASP A 113 -14.21 -17.13 20.37
CA ASP A 113 -15.56 -16.58 20.35
C ASP A 113 -15.59 -15.25 21.12
N VAL A 114 -16.20 -14.23 20.52
CA VAL A 114 -16.45 -12.91 21.15
C VAL A 114 -17.91 -12.86 21.64
N GLU A 115 -18.21 -11.99 22.61
CA GLU A 115 -19.52 -11.86 23.28
C GLU A 115 -20.76 -11.81 22.33
N ASP A 116 -20.58 -11.44 21.06
CA ASP A 116 -21.61 -11.43 20.02
C ASP A 116 -21.78 -12.77 19.25
N ASN A 117 -21.26 -13.90 19.75
CA ASN A 117 -21.17 -15.19 19.02
C ASN A 117 -20.42 -15.11 17.68
N GLN A 118 -19.62 -14.07 17.48
CA GLN A 118 -18.76 -13.94 16.31
C GLN A 118 -17.41 -14.60 16.59
N LYS A 119 -16.99 -15.48 15.67
CA LYS A 119 -15.67 -16.12 15.70
C LYS A 119 -14.62 -15.19 15.09
N PHE A 120 -13.66 -14.76 15.91
CA PHE A 120 -12.51 -13.98 15.44
C PHE A 120 -11.27 -14.87 15.35
N CYS A 121 -10.57 -14.85 14.21
CA CYS A 121 -9.36 -15.65 13.99
C CYS A 121 -8.15 -14.75 13.74
N ASN A 122 -7.16 -14.79 14.65
CA ASN A 122 -5.90 -14.04 14.52
C ASN A 122 -4.77 -14.97 14.03
N PRO A 123 -3.93 -14.58 13.04
CA PRO A 123 -2.77 -15.35 12.58
C PRO A 123 -1.57 -15.41 13.56
N GLY A 124 -1.86 -15.33 14.86
CA GLY A 124 -0.90 -15.46 15.95
C GLY A 124 -1.63 -15.67 17.27
N PHE A 125 -0.91 -16.15 18.28
CA PHE A 125 -1.46 -16.40 19.61
C PHE A 125 -0.53 -15.84 20.69
N PRO A 126 -1.06 -15.29 21.78
CA PRO A 126 -0.23 -14.66 22.81
C PRO A 126 0.57 -15.71 23.60
N ILE A 127 1.69 -15.27 24.18
CA ILE A 127 2.55 -16.12 25.04
C ILE A 127 1.81 -16.54 26.34
N GLY A 128 0.89 -15.70 26.79
CA GLY A 128 0.13 -15.88 28.01
C GLY A 128 -0.79 -14.69 28.23
N CYS A 129 -1.35 -14.59 29.43
CA CYS A 129 -2.26 -13.51 29.79
C CYS A 129 -2.05 -13.06 31.24
N TYR A 130 -2.44 -11.84 31.56
CA TYR A 130 -2.31 -11.26 32.91
C TYR A 130 -3.67 -10.76 33.42
N VAL A 131 -4.02 -11.14 34.64
CA VAL A 131 -5.19 -10.64 35.35
C VAL A 131 -4.76 -9.52 36.29
N THR A 132 -5.35 -8.34 36.10
CA THR A 132 -5.01 -7.16 36.91
C THR A 132 -5.29 -7.36 38.39
N ASP A 133 -4.64 -6.57 39.23
CA ASP A 133 -4.87 -6.48 40.68
C ASP A 133 -6.35 -6.24 41.05
N THR A 134 -7.09 -5.51 40.21
CA THR A 134 -8.53 -5.28 40.34
C THR A 134 -9.39 -6.51 40.02
N GLY A 135 -8.78 -7.62 39.60
CA GLY A 135 -9.47 -8.85 39.19
C GLY A 135 -10.15 -8.77 37.83
N ARG A 136 -9.85 -7.73 37.03
CA ARG A 136 -10.35 -7.61 35.65
C ARG A 136 -9.41 -8.37 34.72
N ALA A 137 -9.92 -9.45 34.12
CA ALA A 137 -9.28 -10.12 33.00
C ALA A 137 -9.26 -9.19 31.78
N LYS A 138 -8.12 -9.10 31.11
CA LYS A 138 -7.94 -8.34 29.86
C LYS A 138 -7.34 -9.27 28.79
N ASP A 139 -7.53 -8.88 27.53
CA ASP A 139 -6.97 -9.57 26.37
C ASP A 139 -7.31 -11.07 26.34
N ALA A 140 -6.30 -11.94 26.20
CA ALA A 140 -6.48 -13.38 26.11
C ALA A 140 -7.02 -14.05 27.39
N CYS A 141 -6.97 -13.39 28.55
CA CYS A 141 -7.53 -13.95 29.78
C CYS A 141 -9.07 -14.01 29.75
N VAL A 142 -9.74 -13.26 28.86
CA VAL A 142 -11.21 -13.28 28.74
C VAL A 142 -11.71 -14.60 28.12
N VAL A 143 -10.83 -15.32 27.41
CA VAL A 143 -11.21 -16.50 26.62
C VAL A 143 -11.52 -17.72 27.49
N ASN A 144 -10.96 -17.81 28.70
CA ASN A 144 -11.27 -18.88 29.63
C ASN A 144 -11.64 -18.33 31.02
N ALA A 145 -12.81 -18.74 31.53
CA ALA A 145 -13.32 -18.35 32.85
C ALA A 145 -12.43 -18.84 34.02
N ASP A 146 -11.59 -19.85 33.77
CA ASP A 146 -10.64 -20.38 34.75
C ASP A 146 -9.49 -19.40 35.09
N PHE A 147 -9.27 -18.37 34.26
CA PHE A 147 -8.22 -17.37 34.46
C PHE A 147 -8.73 -16.18 35.28
N ASN A 148 -9.00 -16.39 36.57
CA ASN A 148 -9.67 -15.39 37.42
C ASN A 148 -8.87 -14.94 38.66
N ASP A 149 -7.69 -15.52 38.92
CA ASP A 149 -6.92 -15.18 40.12
C ASP A 149 -6.34 -13.76 40.03
N LYS A 150 -6.48 -12.96 41.09
CA LYS A 150 -6.03 -11.55 41.11
C LYS A 150 -4.51 -11.44 41.11
N ASP A 151 -3.98 -10.48 40.35
CA ASP A 151 -2.53 -10.20 40.23
C ASP A 151 -1.70 -11.44 39.84
N THR A 152 -2.23 -12.22 38.90
CA THR A 152 -1.59 -13.46 38.40
C THR A 152 -1.36 -13.44 36.90
N PHE A 153 -0.26 -14.07 36.50
CA PHE A 153 0.10 -14.36 35.12
C PHE A 153 -0.24 -15.82 34.81
N TYR A 154 -0.91 -16.06 33.69
CA TYR A 154 -1.14 -17.40 33.16
C TYR A 154 -0.31 -17.61 31.91
N ILE A 155 0.58 -18.60 31.95
CA ILE A 155 1.47 -18.90 30.83
C ILE A 155 0.83 -19.99 29.97
N PHE A 156 0.79 -19.77 28.65
CA PHE A 156 0.29 -20.76 27.70
C PHE A 156 1.40 -21.75 27.37
N ASN A 157 1.51 -22.78 28.21
CA ASN A 157 2.53 -23.82 28.08
C ASN A 157 2.05 -25.04 27.27
N HIS A 158 0.76 -25.14 26.97
CA HIS A 158 0.20 -26.18 26.13
C HIS A 158 -0.45 -25.60 24.88
N VAL A 159 -0.30 -26.28 23.74
CA VAL A 159 -0.95 -25.90 22.49
C VAL A 159 -1.65 -27.09 21.85
N ASP A 160 -2.94 -26.91 21.57
CA ASP A 160 -3.74 -27.88 20.82
C ASP A 160 -3.77 -27.48 19.35
N ILE A 161 -3.06 -28.24 18.51
CA ILE A 161 -2.94 -27.98 17.08
C ILE A 161 -3.94 -28.86 16.33
N THR A 162 -4.85 -28.24 15.58
CA THR A 162 -5.79 -28.93 14.70
C THR A 162 -5.48 -28.63 13.25
N ILE A 163 -5.15 -29.67 12.50
CA ILE A 163 -4.78 -29.60 11.08
C ILE A 163 -5.94 -30.11 10.23
N PHE A 164 -6.48 -29.21 9.41
CA PHE A 164 -7.49 -29.53 8.42
C PHE A 164 -6.82 -29.86 7.09
N TYR A 165 -7.18 -31.00 6.50
CA TYR A 165 -6.62 -31.45 5.23
C TYR A 165 -7.72 -31.92 4.29
N HIS A 166 -7.43 -31.85 2.99
CA HIS A 166 -8.29 -32.33 1.92
C HIS A 166 -7.53 -33.38 1.10
N ILE A 167 -8.17 -34.53 0.84
CA ILE A 167 -7.60 -35.60 0.01
C ILE A 167 -8.02 -35.38 -1.44
N VAL A 168 -7.05 -35.31 -2.36
CA VAL A 168 -7.34 -35.20 -3.80
C VAL A 168 -7.50 -36.61 -4.38
N GLU A 169 -8.70 -36.96 -4.84
CA GLU A 169 -9.05 -38.31 -5.32
C GLU A 169 -8.29 -38.74 -6.60
N ASN A 170 -7.77 -37.81 -7.39
CA ASN A 170 -7.14 -38.08 -8.71
C ASN A 170 -5.60 -38.00 -8.74
N GLU A 171 -4.93 -37.68 -7.64
CA GLU A 171 -3.46 -37.69 -7.56
C GLU A 171 -3.00 -38.80 -6.62
N ALA A 172 -2.10 -39.68 -7.11
CA ALA A 172 -1.53 -40.76 -6.31
C ALA A 172 -0.79 -40.18 -5.08
N ALA A 173 -1.47 -40.18 -3.94
CA ALA A 173 -0.98 -39.79 -2.61
C ALA A 173 -0.70 -38.29 -2.35
N GLY A 174 -1.61 -37.39 -2.75
CA GLY A 174 -1.55 -35.96 -2.37
C GLY A 174 -2.63 -35.55 -1.36
N ALA A 175 -2.33 -35.53 -0.05
CA ALA A 175 -3.15 -34.79 0.91
C ALA A 175 -2.69 -33.33 0.95
N ARG A 176 -3.62 -32.39 0.83
CA ARG A 176 -3.34 -30.95 0.80
C ARG A 176 -3.82 -30.29 2.10
N LEU A 177 -2.97 -29.44 2.68
CA LEU A 177 -3.27 -28.71 3.91
C LEU A 177 -4.22 -27.53 3.65
N VAL A 178 -5.37 -27.51 4.31
CA VAL A 178 -6.41 -26.51 4.09
C VAL A 178 -6.42 -25.44 5.18
N ALA A 179 -6.35 -25.83 6.44
CA ALA A 179 -6.29 -24.89 7.56
C ALA A 179 -5.44 -25.45 8.70
N ALA A 180 -4.82 -24.56 9.47
CA ALA A 180 -4.09 -24.91 10.67
C ALA A 180 -4.59 -24.01 11.80
N LYS A 181 -5.37 -24.60 12.72
CA LYS A 181 -5.92 -23.90 13.88
C LYS A 181 -5.16 -24.32 15.14
N LEU A 182 -5.00 -23.40 16.07
CA LEU A 182 -4.35 -23.65 17.35
C LEU A 182 -5.17 -23.04 18.48
N GLU A 183 -5.34 -23.80 19.55
CA GLU A 183 -5.90 -23.34 20.81
C GLU A 183 -4.81 -23.32 21.88
N PRO A 184 -4.42 -22.13 22.40
CA PRO A 184 -3.47 -22.04 23.49
C PRO A 184 -4.16 -22.40 24.81
N LYS A 185 -3.50 -23.23 25.61
CA LYS A 185 -3.98 -23.68 26.92
C LYS A 185 -2.88 -23.55 27.97
N SER A 186 -3.31 -23.48 29.23
CA SER A 186 -2.42 -23.44 30.38
C SER A 186 -2.70 -24.65 31.25
N TYR A 187 -1.67 -25.44 31.55
CA TYR A 187 -1.77 -26.62 32.41
C TYR A 187 -0.64 -26.67 33.42
N LYS A 188 -0.99 -26.79 34.70
CA LYS A 188 -0.07 -27.14 35.78
C LYS A 188 0.10 -28.65 35.80
N HIS A 189 1.17 -29.11 35.17
CA HIS A 189 1.47 -30.54 35.11
C HIS A 189 1.94 -31.07 36.48
N THR A 190 1.28 -32.11 36.97
CA THR A 190 1.62 -32.82 38.22
C THR A 190 2.80 -33.77 38.02
N ASN A 191 2.86 -34.44 36.87
CA ASN A 191 3.94 -35.33 36.45
C ASN A 191 4.82 -34.65 35.38
N LEU A 192 6.12 -34.51 35.66
CA LEU A 192 7.07 -33.83 34.76
C LEU A 192 7.61 -34.75 33.64
N GLU A 193 7.67 -36.05 33.87
CA GLU A 193 8.23 -37.03 32.91
C GLU A 193 7.17 -37.54 31.91
N LYS A 194 5.91 -37.63 32.35
CA LYS A 194 4.73 -37.89 31.51
C LYS A 194 3.69 -36.84 31.85
N PRO A 195 3.65 -35.71 31.13
CA PRO A 195 2.68 -34.67 31.42
C PRO A 195 1.26 -35.20 31.19
N ASP A 196 0.41 -35.06 32.20
CA ASP A 196 -1.03 -35.26 32.07
C ASP A 196 -1.66 -33.88 31.80
N CYS A 197 -2.24 -33.68 30.61
CA CYS A 197 -2.81 -32.39 30.16
C CYS A 197 -4.22 -32.15 30.74
N THR A 198 -4.42 -32.47 32.02
CA THR A 198 -5.72 -32.42 32.72
C THR A 198 -5.68 -31.58 34.00
N GLY A 199 -4.54 -30.97 34.32
CA GLY A 199 -4.35 -30.17 35.54
C GLY A 199 -5.05 -28.80 35.51
N PRO A 200 -5.11 -28.09 36.65
CA PRO A 200 -5.57 -26.70 36.71
C PRO A 200 -4.61 -25.78 35.94
N PRO A 201 -5.01 -24.54 35.60
CA PRO A 201 -4.15 -23.63 34.86
C PRO A 201 -2.86 -23.27 35.61
N MET A 202 -1.78 -23.04 34.86
CA MET A 202 -0.48 -22.67 35.42
C MET A 202 -0.47 -21.18 35.78
N SER A 203 -0.81 -20.87 37.03
CA SER A 203 -0.77 -19.51 37.57
C SER A 203 0.60 -19.15 38.15
N LEU A 204 1.05 -17.93 37.86
CA LEU A 204 2.27 -17.33 38.37
C LEU A 204 1.93 -15.98 39.02
N GLY A 205 1.97 -15.91 40.34
CA GLY A 205 1.76 -14.65 41.06
C GLY A 205 2.82 -13.61 40.70
N ASN A 206 2.44 -12.33 40.69
CA ASN A 206 3.35 -11.24 40.36
C ASN A 206 4.58 -11.21 41.30
N LYS A 207 4.36 -11.42 42.61
CA LYS A 207 5.39 -11.49 43.66
C LYS A 207 5.84 -12.92 44.01
N PHE A 208 5.85 -13.83 43.04
CA PHE A 208 6.30 -15.19 43.29
C PHE A 208 7.80 -15.25 43.63
N ASN A 209 8.14 -15.90 44.75
CA ASN A 209 9.51 -16.24 45.15
C ASN A 209 9.60 -17.76 45.31
N GLY A 210 10.56 -18.37 44.61
CA GLY A 210 10.86 -19.80 44.66
C GLY A 210 11.36 -20.36 43.33
N ASP A 211 11.41 -21.70 43.27
CA ASP A 211 11.69 -22.45 42.05
C ASP A 211 10.39 -22.70 41.27
N ILE A 212 10.38 -22.37 39.98
CA ILE A 212 9.28 -22.65 39.07
C ILE A 212 9.74 -23.48 37.87
N LYS A 213 9.02 -24.56 37.59
CA LYS A 213 9.25 -25.42 36.43
C LYS A 213 8.06 -25.30 35.48
N ILE A 214 8.35 -24.94 34.23
CA ILE A 214 7.37 -24.76 33.15
C ILE A 214 7.67 -25.82 32.08
N PRO A 215 6.93 -26.94 32.09
CA PRO A 215 6.96 -27.90 30.99
C PRO A 215 6.09 -27.40 29.83
N TYR A 216 6.67 -27.39 28.64
CA TYR A 216 5.97 -27.08 27.39
C TYR A 216 5.52 -28.36 26.70
N THR A 217 4.25 -28.41 26.32
CA THR A 217 3.61 -29.59 25.74
C THR A 217 2.73 -29.24 24.54
N TYR A 218 2.38 -30.21 23.70
CA TYR A 218 1.48 -30.00 22.57
C TYR A 218 0.65 -31.25 22.26
N SER A 219 -0.51 -31.02 21.64
CA SER A 219 -1.32 -32.08 21.04
C SER A 219 -1.58 -31.76 19.57
N VAL A 220 -1.74 -32.79 18.75
CA VAL A 220 -2.00 -32.66 17.31
C VAL A 220 -3.17 -33.54 16.91
N LYS A 221 -4.15 -32.93 16.25
CA LYS A 221 -5.32 -33.61 15.68
C LYS A 221 -5.41 -33.33 14.19
N PHE A 222 -5.63 -34.37 13.40
CA PHE A 222 -5.86 -34.26 11.96
C PHE A 222 -7.35 -34.44 11.65
N VAL A 223 -7.95 -33.49 10.94
CA VAL A 223 -9.37 -33.49 10.55
C VAL A 223 -9.46 -33.37 9.04
N GLU A 224 -10.21 -34.26 8.40
CA GLU A 224 -10.47 -34.18 6.97
C GLU A 224 -11.65 -33.24 6.69
N ASP A 225 -11.44 -32.26 5.82
CA ASP A 225 -12.49 -31.36 5.34
C ASP A 225 -12.58 -31.46 3.81
N LYS A 226 -13.77 -31.85 3.32
CA LYS A 226 -14.07 -32.04 1.89
C LYS A 226 -14.71 -30.82 1.24
N LEU A 227 -15.18 -29.85 2.03
CA LEU A 227 -15.95 -28.71 1.53
C LEU A 227 -15.02 -27.60 1.03
N ILE A 228 -13.88 -27.42 1.68
CA ILE A 228 -12.97 -26.34 1.37
C ILE A 228 -12.06 -26.74 0.21
N ARG A 229 -12.21 -26.03 -0.91
CA ARG A 229 -11.29 -26.17 -2.05
C ARG A 229 -9.93 -25.58 -1.69
N TRP A 230 -8.87 -26.13 -2.27
CA TRP A 230 -7.50 -25.61 -2.08
C TRP A 230 -7.38 -24.10 -2.36
N ALA A 231 -8.11 -23.60 -3.36
CA ALA A 231 -8.09 -22.17 -3.72
C ALA A 231 -8.74 -21.26 -2.65
N SER A 232 -9.76 -21.74 -1.94
CA SER A 232 -10.51 -21.00 -0.90
C SER A 232 -9.95 -21.23 0.51
N ARG A 233 -8.77 -21.84 0.62
CA ARG A 233 -8.18 -22.23 1.92
C ARG A 233 -7.90 -21.05 2.86
N TRP A 234 -7.86 -19.83 2.32
CA TRP A 234 -7.62 -18.61 3.09
C TRP A 234 -8.89 -18.01 3.68
N ASP A 235 -10.07 -18.39 3.18
CA ASP A 235 -11.34 -17.69 3.41
C ASP A 235 -11.74 -17.65 4.89
N TYR A 236 -11.43 -18.69 5.68
CA TYR A 236 -11.73 -18.72 7.11
C TYR A 236 -10.99 -17.64 7.92
N ILE A 237 -9.82 -17.20 7.45
CA ILE A 237 -9.09 -16.07 8.05
C ILE A 237 -9.74 -14.76 7.58
N LEU A 238 -10.17 -14.72 6.32
CA LEU A 238 -10.73 -13.54 5.65
C LEU A 238 -12.09 -13.13 6.20
N GLU A 239 -12.98 -14.09 6.43
CA GLU A 239 -14.36 -13.86 6.89
C GLU A 239 -14.44 -13.36 8.33
N SER A 240 -13.42 -13.65 9.15
CA SER A 240 -13.41 -13.30 10.58
C SER A 240 -13.12 -11.81 10.88
N MET A 241 -12.91 -10.96 9.86
CA MET A 241 -12.54 -9.55 10.02
C MET A 241 -13.76 -8.62 9.83
N PRO A 242 -14.24 -7.91 10.88
CA PRO A 242 -15.54 -7.22 10.90
C PRO A 242 -15.60 -5.89 10.10
N HIS A 243 -14.57 -5.53 9.32
CA HIS A 243 -14.42 -4.18 8.75
C HIS A 243 -14.91 -4.01 7.31
N THR A 244 -15.54 -5.03 6.70
CA THR A 244 -16.01 -4.94 5.29
C THR A 244 -16.98 -3.77 5.07
N ASN A 245 -17.88 -3.51 6.02
CA ASN A 245 -18.86 -2.42 5.94
C ASN A 245 -18.19 -1.03 5.88
N ILE A 246 -17.12 -0.83 6.64
CA ILE A 246 -16.37 0.45 6.67
C ILE A 246 -15.66 0.67 5.32
N GLN A 247 -15.15 -0.40 4.71
CA GLN A 247 -14.48 -0.30 3.41
C GLN A 247 -15.45 0.02 2.28
N TRP A 248 -16.65 -0.57 2.27
CA TRP A 248 -17.70 -0.21 1.32
C TRP A 248 -18.16 1.25 1.48
N PHE A 249 -18.30 1.72 2.72
CA PHE A 249 -18.59 3.12 2.99
C PHE A 249 -17.50 4.06 2.43
N SER A 250 -16.23 3.69 2.61
CA SER A 250 -15.09 4.43 2.04
C SER A 250 -15.15 4.51 0.52
N ILE A 251 -15.46 3.40 -0.16
CA ILE A 251 -15.57 3.40 -1.63
C ILE A 251 -16.73 4.28 -2.08
N MET A 252 -17.89 4.19 -1.45
CA MET A 252 -19.05 5.03 -1.81
C MET A 252 -18.72 6.52 -1.64
N ASN A 253 -18.08 6.91 -0.54
CA ASN A 253 -17.64 8.29 -0.33
C ASN A 253 -16.65 8.74 -1.42
N SER A 254 -15.68 7.88 -1.76
CA SER A 254 -14.68 8.18 -2.79
C SER A 254 -15.31 8.30 -4.19
N LEU A 255 -16.27 7.43 -4.52
CA LEU A 255 -17.01 7.47 -5.79
C LEU A 255 -17.84 8.75 -5.91
N VAL A 256 -18.47 9.20 -4.82
CA VAL A 256 -19.21 10.47 -4.80
C VAL A 256 -18.28 11.65 -5.10
N ILE A 257 -17.07 11.68 -4.50
CA ILE A 257 -16.08 12.72 -4.78
C ILE A 257 -15.67 12.70 -6.26
N VAL A 258 -15.40 11.52 -6.83
CA VAL A 258 -15.04 11.41 -8.25
C VAL A 258 -16.17 11.88 -9.15
N LEU A 259 -17.39 11.38 -8.96
CA LEU A 259 -18.54 11.77 -9.78
C LEU A 259 -18.79 13.27 -9.72
N PHE A 260 -18.63 13.88 -8.54
CA PHE A 260 -18.74 15.32 -8.38
C PHE A 260 -17.63 16.08 -9.13
N LEU A 261 -16.37 15.65 -9.02
CA LEU A 261 -15.24 16.24 -9.74
C LEU A 261 -15.38 16.08 -11.26
N SER A 262 -15.71 14.89 -11.73
CA SER A 262 -16.02 14.62 -13.15
C SER A 262 -17.16 15.52 -13.64
N GLY A 263 -18.22 15.69 -12.85
CA GLY A 263 -19.35 16.55 -13.15
C GLY A 263 -18.95 18.03 -13.26
N MET A 264 -18.12 18.52 -12.34
CA MET A 264 -17.60 19.89 -12.37
C MET A 264 -16.69 20.11 -13.59
N VAL A 265 -15.75 19.20 -13.88
CA VAL A 265 -14.88 19.27 -15.07
C VAL A 265 -15.72 19.23 -16.34
N ALA A 266 -16.72 18.35 -16.43
CA ALA A 266 -17.62 18.26 -17.57
C ALA A 266 -18.42 19.56 -17.76
N MET A 267 -18.94 20.15 -16.68
CA MET A 267 -19.66 21.43 -16.72
C MET A 267 -18.75 22.57 -17.19
N ILE A 268 -17.50 22.64 -16.70
CA ILE A 268 -16.52 23.63 -17.16
C ILE A 268 -16.25 23.43 -18.65
N MET A 269 -15.99 22.19 -19.10
CA MET A 269 -15.74 21.89 -20.52
C MET A 269 -16.95 22.21 -21.41
N LEU A 270 -18.17 21.88 -20.98
CA LEU A 270 -19.38 22.15 -21.74
C LEU A 270 -19.70 23.64 -21.80
N ARG A 271 -19.55 24.36 -20.67
CA ARG A 271 -19.76 25.81 -20.59
C ARG A 271 -18.77 26.57 -21.45
N THR A 272 -17.50 26.16 -21.42
CA THR A 272 -16.43 26.78 -22.22
C THR A 272 -16.62 26.51 -23.70
N LEU A 273 -16.94 25.26 -24.07
CA LEU A 273 -17.24 24.90 -25.45
C LEU A 273 -18.46 25.66 -26.00
N HIS A 274 -19.55 25.76 -25.24
CA HIS A 274 -20.74 26.52 -25.67
C HIS A 274 -20.43 28.01 -25.82
N LYS A 275 -19.69 28.60 -24.87
CA LYS A 275 -19.29 30.01 -24.92
C LYS A 275 -18.37 30.28 -26.13
N ASP A 276 -17.46 29.37 -26.42
CA ASP A 276 -16.55 29.49 -27.57
C ASP A 276 -17.30 29.32 -28.90
N ILE A 277 -18.17 28.31 -29.05
CA ILE A 277 -18.99 28.11 -30.26
C ILE A 277 -19.92 29.31 -30.52
N ALA A 278 -20.61 29.79 -29.49
CA ALA A 278 -21.50 30.95 -29.61
C ALA A 278 -20.74 32.20 -30.07
N ARG A 279 -19.50 32.39 -29.59
CA ARG A 279 -18.62 33.49 -30.01
C ARG A 279 -18.15 33.33 -31.46
N TYR A 280 -17.79 32.12 -31.90
CA TYR A 280 -17.41 31.87 -33.30
C TYR A 280 -18.56 32.13 -34.28
N ASN A 281 -19.77 31.67 -33.97
CA ASN A 281 -20.94 31.91 -34.82
C ASN A 281 -21.27 33.41 -34.95
N GLN A 282 -20.98 34.21 -33.92
CA GLN A 282 -21.11 35.67 -33.98
C GLN A 282 -20.04 36.31 -34.86
N MET A 283 -18.79 35.80 -34.85
CA MET A 283 -17.70 36.30 -35.70
C MET A 283 -17.94 36.02 -37.20
N ASP A 284 -18.46 34.84 -37.55
CA ASP A 284 -18.81 34.51 -38.95
C ASP A 284 -19.94 35.41 -39.50
N SER A 285 -20.82 35.94 -38.64
CA SER A 285 -21.83 36.92 -39.04
C SER A 285 -21.32 38.36 -39.17
N VAL A 286 -20.09 38.66 -38.73
CA VAL A 286 -19.51 40.02 -38.64
C VAL A 286 -18.24 40.14 -39.52
N VAL A 287 -18.23 39.54 -40.71
CA VAL A 287 -17.15 39.69 -41.72
C VAL A 287 -17.15 41.10 -42.36
N SER A 288 -17.35 42.17 -41.57
CA SER A 288 -17.32 43.56 -42.02
C SER A 288 -16.84 44.51 -40.91
N SER A 289 -15.68 44.22 -40.30
CA SER A 289 -14.84 45.27 -39.71
C SER A 289 -13.44 44.72 -39.48
N GLU A 290 -12.49 45.34 -40.16
CA GLU A 290 -11.07 45.28 -39.84
C GLU A 290 -10.89 45.83 -38.42
N ASP A 291 -10.66 44.96 -37.44
CA ASP A 291 -9.91 45.27 -36.23
C ASP A 291 -9.47 43.96 -35.57
N ALA A 292 -8.16 43.85 -35.35
CA ALA A 292 -7.51 42.73 -34.70
C ALA A 292 -8.06 42.54 -33.29
N GLN A 293 -8.96 41.57 -33.11
CA GLN A 293 -9.48 41.23 -31.80
C GLN A 293 -8.36 40.66 -30.91
N GLU A 294 -8.12 41.34 -29.79
CA GLU A 294 -7.37 40.82 -28.65
C GLU A 294 -7.93 39.43 -28.29
N GLU A 295 -7.21 38.36 -28.64
CA GLU A 295 -7.49 37.02 -28.13
C GLU A 295 -7.49 37.12 -26.58
N PHE A 296 -8.41 36.48 -25.85
CA PHE A 296 -8.43 36.55 -24.37
C PHE A 296 -8.13 35.17 -23.75
N GLY A 297 -7.37 35.16 -22.66
CA GLY A 297 -7.06 33.98 -21.84
C GLY A 297 -6.08 32.98 -22.49
N TRP A 298 -6.43 31.69 -22.51
CA TRP A 298 -5.52 30.62 -22.92
C TRP A 298 -5.09 30.68 -24.41
N LYS A 299 -5.89 31.35 -25.26
CA LYS A 299 -5.59 31.53 -26.70
C LYS A 299 -4.38 32.45 -26.91
N LEU A 300 -4.22 33.49 -26.10
CA LEU A 300 -3.03 34.35 -26.11
C LEU A 300 -1.72 33.61 -25.83
N VAL A 301 -1.82 32.52 -25.08
CA VAL A 301 -0.69 31.77 -24.58
C VAL A 301 -0.32 30.62 -25.51
N HIS A 302 -1.12 30.33 -26.56
CA HIS A 302 -0.95 29.16 -27.42
C HIS A 302 0.47 29.05 -28.04
N GLY A 303 1.12 30.18 -28.29
CA GLY A 303 2.51 30.29 -28.79
C GLY A 303 3.61 30.13 -27.74
N ASP A 304 3.29 30.07 -26.44
CA ASP A 304 4.26 29.91 -25.35
C ASP A 304 4.00 28.66 -24.46
N VAL A 305 2.83 28.01 -24.57
CA VAL A 305 2.46 26.80 -23.80
C VAL A 305 3.49 25.66 -23.93
N PHE A 306 4.10 25.49 -25.11
CA PHE A 306 5.00 24.36 -25.40
C PHE A 306 6.48 24.66 -25.14
N ARG A 307 6.80 25.80 -24.51
CA ARG A 307 8.19 26.14 -24.16
C ARG A 307 8.78 25.08 -23.22
N PRO A 308 10.05 24.67 -23.39
CA PRO A 308 10.67 23.73 -22.48
C PRO A 308 10.67 24.26 -21.04
N PRO A 309 10.36 23.41 -20.05
CA PRO A 309 10.30 23.83 -18.65
C PRO A 309 11.68 24.16 -18.10
N ARG A 310 11.73 25.07 -17.13
CA ARG A 310 12.94 25.33 -16.33
C ARG A 310 13.43 24.00 -15.72
N LYS A 311 14.72 23.67 -15.82
CA LYS A 311 15.26 22.37 -15.33
C LYS A 311 14.54 21.14 -15.92
N GLY A 312 14.25 21.13 -17.22
CA GLY A 312 13.56 20.02 -17.90
C GLY A 312 14.19 18.63 -17.75
N MET A 313 15.51 18.55 -17.47
CA MET A 313 16.20 17.29 -17.16
C MET A 313 15.71 16.62 -15.87
N LEU A 314 15.44 17.40 -14.82
CA LEU A 314 14.97 16.84 -13.55
C LEU A 314 13.52 16.36 -13.68
N LEU A 315 12.69 17.12 -14.41
CA LEU A 315 11.31 16.75 -14.67
C LEU A 315 11.23 15.46 -15.50
N SER A 316 12.05 15.31 -16.54
CA SER A 316 12.08 14.08 -17.34
C SER A 316 12.49 12.85 -16.52
N VAL A 317 13.45 13.02 -15.60
CA VAL A 317 13.87 11.97 -14.66
C VAL A 317 12.71 11.55 -13.75
N PHE A 318 12.03 12.51 -13.10
CA PHE A 318 10.90 12.21 -12.23
C PHE A 318 9.73 11.56 -12.97
N LEU A 319 9.46 11.96 -14.22
CA LEU A 319 8.45 11.32 -15.06
C LEU A 319 8.84 9.87 -15.45
N GLY A 320 10.12 9.62 -15.69
CA GLY A 320 10.65 8.27 -15.93
C GLY A 320 10.48 7.36 -14.71
N SER A 321 11.00 7.79 -13.55
CA SER A 321 10.89 7.04 -12.29
C SER A 321 9.42 6.86 -11.86
N GLY A 322 8.59 7.89 -12.03
CA GLY A 322 7.14 7.81 -11.76
C GLY A 322 6.45 6.77 -12.66
N THR A 323 6.82 6.69 -13.94
CA THR A 323 6.27 5.66 -14.86
C THR A 323 6.63 4.24 -14.41
N GLN A 324 7.88 4.04 -13.98
CA GLN A 324 8.35 2.75 -13.49
C GLN A 324 7.55 2.28 -12.26
N ILE A 325 7.41 3.16 -11.28
CA ILE A 325 6.64 2.90 -10.05
C ILE A 325 5.16 2.68 -10.36
N PHE A 326 4.60 3.44 -11.29
CA PHE A 326 3.21 3.28 -11.73
C PHE A 326 2.95 1.89 -12.32
N ILE A 327 3.76 1.47 -13.29
CA ILE A 327 3.58 0.16 -13.94
C ILE A 327 3.83 -0.97 -12.92
N MET A 328 4.85 -0.84 -12.09
CA MET A 328 5.13 -1.80 -11.01
C MET A 328 3.90 -1.94 -10.09
N THR A 329 3.39 -0.84 -9.55
CA THR A 329 2.25 -0.85 -8.62
C THR A 329 1.00 -1.41 -9.27
N PHE A 330 0.71 -1.03 -10.52
CA PHE A 330 -0.43 -1.56 -11.26
C PHE A 330 -0.33 -3.07 -11.47
N VAL A 331 0.82 -3.58 -11.93
CA VAL A 331 1.03 -5.01 -12.19
C VAL A 331 0.97 -5.82 -10.89
N THR A 332 1.60 -5.34 -9.81
CA THR A 332 1.55 -5.99 -8.50
C THR A 332 0.13 -6.06 -7.96
N LEU A 333 -0.63 -4.96 -7.99
CA LEU A 333 -2.02 -4.94 -7.53
C LEU A 333 -2.94 -5.78 -8.42
N PHE A 334 -2.71 -5.81 -9.73
CA PHE A 334 -3.47 -6.65 -10.65
C PHE A 334 -3.31 -8.14 -10.35
N PHE A 335 -2.06 -8.62 -10.18
CA PHE A 335 -1.82 -10.01 -9.79
C PHE A 335 -2.31 -10.34 -8.38
N ALA A 336 -2.25 -9.39 -7.45
CA ALA A 336 -2.85 -9.54 -6.13
C ALA A 336 -4.39 -9.64 -6.21
N CYS A 337 -5.03 -8.86 -7.08
CA CYS A 337 -6.48 -8.89 -7.30
C CYS A 337 -6.96 -10.21 -7.94
N LEU A 338 -6.15 -10.83 -8.81
CA LEU A 338 -6.43 -12.16 -9.38
C LEU A 338 -6.23 -13.32 -8.38
N GLY A 339 -5.72 -13.04 -7.17
CA GLY A 339 -5.47 -14.06 -6.15
C GLY A 339 -4.18 -14.86 -6.35
N PHE A 340 -3.31 -14.49 -7.30
CA PHE A 340 -2.02 -15.16 -7.48
C PHE A 340 -1.02 -14.83 -6.38
N LEU A 341 -1.16 -13.68 -5.72
CA LEU A 341 -0.35 -13.28 -4.58
C LEU A 341 -1.23 -13.32 -3.33
N SER A 342 -1.02 -14.32 -2.48
CA SER A 342 -1.77 -14.43 -1.21
C SER A 342 -1.35 -13.32 -0.24
N PRO A 343 -2.31 -12.60 0.37
CA PRO A 343 -2.03 -11.61 1.41
C PRO A 343 -1.23 -12.16 2.59
N ALA A 344 -1.36 -13.46 2.87
CA ALA A 344 -0.66 -14.14 3.96
C ALA A 344 0.87 -14.21 3.77
N ASN A 345 1.36 -14.05 2.53
CA ASN A 345 2.78 -14.05 2.24
C ASN A 345 3.25 -12.64 1.85
N ARG A 346 3.32 -11.74 2.84
CA ARG A 346 3.76 -10.34 2.69
C ARG A 346 5.13 -10.23 2.00
N GLY A 347 6.06 -11.12 2.36
CA GLY A 347 7.38 -11.19 1.73
C GLY A 347 7.35 -11.53 0.23
N ALA A 348 6.41 -12.37 -0.24
CA ALA A 348 6.27 -12.63 -1.68
C ALA A 348 5.77 -11.40 -2.45
N LEU A 349 4.83 -10.62 -1.88
CA LEU A 349 4.36 -9.37 -2.48
C LEU A 349 5.51 -8.38 -2.68
N MET A 350 6.35 -8.20 -1.65
CA MET A 350 7.52 -7.30 -1.74
C MET A 350 8.59 -7.84 -2.68
N THR A 351 8.84 -9.14 -2.69
CA THR A 351 9.77 -9.77 -3.65
C THR A 351 9.31 -9.50 -5.09
N CYS A 352 8.01 -9.70 -5.36
CA CYS A 352 7.40 -9.41 -6.65
C CYS A 352 7.56 -7.93 -7.04
N ALA A 353 7.27 -7.01 -6.11
CA ALA A 353 7.44 -5.58 -6.34
C ALA A 353 8.90 -5.19 -6.67
N VAL A 354 9.89 -5.70 -5.93
CA VAL A 354 11.31 -5.43 -6.17
C VAL A 354 11.78 -6.00 -7.51
N VAL A 355 11.41 -7.25 -7.83
CA VAL A 355 11.76 -7.87 -9.11
C VAL A 355 11.12 -7.13 -10.29
N LEU A 356 9.83 -6.80 -10.20
CA LEU A 356 9.15 -6.01 -11.21
C LEU A 356 9.79 -4.63 -11.35
N TRP A 357 10.14 -3.96 -10.25
CA TRP A 357 10.83 -2.68 -10.29
C TRP A 357 12.15 -2.76 -11.06
N VAL A 358 12.99 -3.76 -10.79
CA VAL A 358 14.27 -3.97 -11.49
C VAL A 358 14.05 -4.20 -12.99
N LEU A 359 13.09 -5.05 -13.36
CA LEU A 359 12.77 -5.38 -14.76
C LEU A 359 12.10 -4.23 -15.53
N LEU A 360 11.39 -3.35 -14.83
CA LEU A 360 10.71 -2.18 -15.42
C LEU A 360 11.63 -0.95 -15.57
N GLY A 361 12.95 -1.12 -15.48
CA GLY A 361 13.92 -0.06 -15.80
C GLY A 361 13.81 0.45 -17.25
N THR A 362 13.44 -0.42 -18.20
CA THR A 362 13.30 -0.06 -19.62
C THR A 362 12.21 1.01 -19.86
N PRO A 363 10.96 0.87 -19.37
CA PRO A 363 9.97 1.94 -19.39
C PRO A 363 10.45 3.26 -18.79
N ALA A 364 11.18 3.21 -17.68
CA ALA A 364 11.68 4.40 -16.98
C ALA A 364 12.62 5.22 -17.89
N GLY A 365 13.64 4.55 -18.45
CA GLY A 365 14.60 5.16 -19.36
C GLY A 365 13.96 5.66 -20.64
N TYR A 366 13.02 4.89 -21.22
CA TYR A 366 12.30 5.28 -22.44
C TYR A 366 11.51 6.57 -22.26
N VAL A 367 10.73 6.67 -21.18
CA VAL A 367 9.92 7.87 -20.91
C VAL A 367 10.81 9.07 -20.59
N ALA A 368 11.81 8.91 -19.72
CA ALA A 368 12.73 10.00 -19.38
C ALA A 368 13.43 10.56 -20.63
N ALA A 369 14.02 9.68 -21.46
CA ALA A 369 14.75 10.10 -22.67
C ALA A 369 13.84 10.79 -23.69
N ARG A 370 12.61 10.28 -23.88
CA ARG A 370 11.67 10.80 -24.88
C ARG A 370 11.11 12.17 -24.49
N TYR A 371 10.81 12.39 -23.21
CA TYR A 371 10.42 13.73 -22.72
C TYR A 371 11.59 14.71 -22.70
N TYR A 372 12.78 14.26 -22.31
CA TYR A 372 13.98 15.11 -22.32
C TYR A 372 14.30 15.60 -23.74
N LYS A 373 14.20 14.72 -24.74
CA LYS A 373 14.35 15.07 -26.17
C LYS A 373 13.28 16.07 -26.62
N SER A 374 12.03 15.89 -26.20
CA SER A 374 10.94 16.85 -26.48
C SER A 374 11.19 18.25 -25.90
N PHE A 375 11.92 18.35 -24.80
CA PHE A 375 12.31 19.63 -24.23
C PHE A 375 13.55 20.25 -24.91
N GLY A 376 14.03 19.69 -26.02
CA GLY A 376 15.24 20.15 -26.71
C GLY A 376 16.54 19.73 -26.02
N GLY A 377 16.51 18.73 -25.12
CA GLY A 377 17.68 18.25 -24.41
C GLY A 377 18.54 17.31 -25.26
N GLU A 378 19.83 17.64 -25.42
CA GLU A 378 20.80 16.84 -26.21
C GLU A 378 21.64 15.89 -25.35
N LYS A 379 21.83 16.20 -24.06
CA LYS A 379 22.69 15.44 -23.13
C LYS A 379 22.01 14.16 -22.61
N TRP A 380 21.67 13.26 -23.52
CA TRP A 380 20.92 12.04 -23.20
C TRP A 380 21.65 11.13 -22.20
N LYS A 381 22.99 11.01 -22.29
CA LYS A 381 23.79 10.21 -21.35
C LYS A 381 23.63 10.66 -19.91
N THR A 382 23.67 11.97 -19.66
CA THR A 382 23.46 12.55 -18.32
C THR A 382 22.03 12.32 -17.85
N ASN A 383 21.03 12.47 -18.73
CA ASN A 383 19.64 12.18 -18.38
C ASN A 383 19.44 10.72 -17.95
N VAL A 384 20.06 9.76 -18.64
CA VAL A 384 19.97 8.34 -18.29
C VAL A 384 20.64 8.02 -16.96
N LEU A 385 21.86 8.52 -16.76
CA LEU A 385 22.56 8.36 -15.47
C LEU A 385 21.72 8.94 -14.32
N LEU A 386 21.18 10.15 -14.50
CA LEU A 386 20.34 10.77 -13.48
C LEU A 386 19.05 9.99 -13.25
N THR A 387 18.44 9.40 -14.29
CA THR A 387 17.25 8.54 -14.17
C THR A 387 17.56 7.26 -13.38
N ALA A 388 18.72 6.66 -13.62
CA ALA A 388 19.12 5.40 -12.99
C ALA A 388 19.57 5.57 -11.53
N PHE A 389 20.13 6.73 -11.17
CA PHE A 389 20.76 6.95 -9.86
C PHE A 389 20.01 7.88 -8.91
N LEU A 390 19.27 8.88 -9.38
CA LEU A 390 18.73 9.92 -8.49
C LEU A 390 17.69 9.35 -7.51
N CYS A 391 16.54 8.89 -8.00
CA CYS A 391 15.48 8.38 -7.14
C CYS A 391 15.89 7.09 -6.41
N PRO A 392 16.50 6.09 -7.07
CA PRO A 392 16.87 4.85 -6.40
C PRO A 392 18.02 5.07 -5.39
N GLY A 393 18.94 5.98 -5.68
CA GLY A 393 20.03 6.33 -4.77
C GLY A 393 19.56 7.03 -3.51
N VAL A 394 18.55 7.92 -3.60
CA VAL A 394 17.93 8.53 -2.41
C VAL A 394 17.26 7.47 -1.53
N VAL A 395 16.49 6.55 -2.13
CA VAL A 395 15.84 5.46 -1.39
C VAL A 395 16.88 4.54 -0.75
N PHE A 396 17.94 4.18 -1.49
CA PHE A 396 19.02 3.33 -0.98
C PHE A 396 19.79 4.02 0.15
N ALA A 397 20.06 5.32 0.05
CA ALA A 397 20.76 6.08 1.10
C ALA A 397 19.94 6.11 2.39
N ASP A 398 18.65 6.43 2.32
CA ASP A 398 17.75 6.43 3.48
C ASP A 398 17.66 5.02 4.11
N PHE A 399 17.48 4.00 3.25
CA PHE A 399 17.47 2.60 3.67
C PHE A 399 18.77 2.16 4.35
N PHE A 400 19.91 2.57 3.80
CA PHE A 400 21.22 2.25 4.35
C PHE A 400 21.44 2.91 5.73
N VAL A 401 21.05 4.18 5.89
CA VAL A 401 21.10 4.88 7.18
C VAL A 401 20.24 4.18 8.23
N MET A 402 19.00 3.81 7.89
CA MET A 402 18.14 3.01 8.78
C MET A 402 18.78 1.67 9.14
N ASN A 403 19.40 1.00 8.17
CA ASN A 403 20.06 -0.28 8.42
C ASN A 403 21.31 -0.15 9.31
N LEU A 404 22.07 0.96 9.21
CA LEU A 404 23.18 1.24 10.13
C LEU A 404 22.70 1.39 11.58
N ILE A 405 21.56 2.06 11.79
CA ILE A 405 20.96 2.19 13.12
C ILE A 405 20.52 0.82 13.65
N LEU A 406 19.89 0.00 12.80
CA LEU A 406 19.49 -1.37 13.17
C LEU A 406 20.69 -2.25 13.55
N TRP A 407 21.83 -2.12 12.86
CA TRP A 407 23.07 -2.80 13.25
C TRP A 407 23.64 -2.27 14.56
N GLY A 408 23.64 -0.95 14.77
CA GLY A 408 24.10 -0.34 16.02
C GLY A 408 23.31 -0.82 17.25
N GLU A 409 22.01 -1.05 17.08
CA GLU A 409 21.11 -1.60 18.10
C GLU A 409 21.13 -3.14 18.20
N GLY A 410 21.90 -3.83 17.33
CA GLY A 410 21.93 -5.29 17.30
C GLY A 410 20.59 -5.95 16.93
N SER A 411 19.72 -5.25 16.20
CA SER A 411 18.37 -5.73 15.89
C SER A 411 18.38 -6.91 14.92
N SER A 412 17.51 -7.91 15.15
CA SER A 412 17.29 -9.02 14.21
C SER A 412 16.64 -8.59 12.89
N ALA A 413 15.99 -7.43 12.89
CA ALA A 413 15.43 -6.80 11.69
C ALA A 413 16.51 -6.17 10.80
N ALA A 414 17.75 -6.05 11.29
CA ALA A 414 18.85 -5.56 10.47
C ALA A 414 19.10 -6.51 9.29
N MET A 415 19.28 -5.94 8.11
CA MET A 415 19.63 -6.72 6.94
C MET A 415 21.07 -7.21 7.04
N PRO A 416 21.34 -8.49 6.71
CA PRO A 416 22.70 -8.97 6.63
C PRO A 416 23.41 -8.30 5.45
N PHE A 417 24.72 -8.08 5.60
CA PHE A 417 25.55 -7.44 4.58
C PHE A 417 25.44 -8.09 3.19
N GLY A 418 25.34 -9.43 3.14
CA GLY A 418 25.18 -10.16 1.88
C GLY A 418 23.93 -9.76 1.09
N THR A 419 22.81 -9.50 1.76
CA THR A 419 21.57 -9.09 1.06
C THR A 419 21.66 -7.66 0.55
N LEU A 420 22.35 -6.76 1.27
CA LEU A 420 22.62 -5.41 0.76
C LEU A 420 23.45 -5.45 -0.52
N VAL A 421 24.51 -6.27 -0.56
CA VAL A 421 25.32 -6.47 -1.76
C VAL A 421 24.50 -7.07 -2.89
N ALA A 422 23.60 -8.02 -2.61
CA ALA A 422 22.70 -8.59 -3.60
C ALA A 422 21.74 -7.56 -4.20
N ILE A 423 21.15 -6.68 -3.38
CA ILE A 423 20.27 -5.59 -3.85
C ILE A 423 21.06 -4.59 -4.70
N LEU A 424 22.27 -4.23 -4.28
CA LEU A 424 23.18 -3.40 -5.07
C LEU A 424 23.50 -4.07 -6.42
N ALA A 425 23.80 -5.36 -6.43
CA ALA A 425 24.06 -6.09 -7.67
C ALA A 425 22.82 -6.10 -8.60
N LEU A 426 21.62 -6.32 -8.07
CA LEU A 426 20.38 -6.24 -8.86
C LEU A 426 20.16 -4.83 -9.45
N TRP A 427 20.47 -3.79 -8.68
CA TRP A 427 20.36 -2.40 -9.16
C TRP A 427 21.40 -2.09 -10.25
N PHE A 428 22.68 -2.31 -9.99
CA PHE A 428 23.78 -1.95 -10.90
C PHE A 428 23.92 -2.89 -12.11
N CYS A 429 23.72 -4.21 -11.94
CA CYS A 429 23.94 -5.19 -13.01
C CYS A 429 22.72 -5.40 -13.89
N ILE A 430 21.51 -5.13 -13.40
CA ILE A 430 20.27 -5.36 -14.16
C ILE A 430 19.52 -4.05 -14.41
N SER A 431 19.11 -3.35 -13.36
CA SER A 431 18.25 -2.17 -13.52
C SER A 431 18.93 -1.06 -14.32
N VAL A 432 20.19 -0.72 -14.00
CA VAL A 432 20.96 0.31 -14.72
C VAL A 432 21.07 -0.02 -16.22
N PRO A 433 21.59 -1.18 -16.67
CA PRO A 433 21.61 -1.53 -18.10
C PRO A 433 20.24 -1.47 -18.79
N LEU A 434 19.19 -1.96 -18.12
CA LEU A 434 17.83 -1.91 -18.67
C LEU A 434 17.34 -0.46 -18.87
N THR A 435 17.64 0.45 -17.93
CA THR A 435 17.31 1.89 -18.11
C THR A 435 18.07 2.50 -19.30
N PHE A 436 19.32 2.11 -19.53
CA PHE A 436 20.09 2.52 -20.71
C PHE A 436 19.48 2.02 -22.01
N ILE A 437 19.07 0.75 -22.07
CA ILE A 437 18.41 0.17 -23.24
C ILE A 437 17.11 0.94 -23.54
N GLY A 438 16.27 1.15 -22.52
CA GLY A 438 15.03 1.91 -22.65
C GLY A 438 15.25 3.32 -23.17
N ALA A 439 16.24 4.01 -22.61
CA ALA A 439 16.57 5.37 -23.01
C ALA A 439 17.16 5.47 -24.41
N TYR A 440 17.98 4.49 -24.83
CA TYR A 440 18.49 4.42 -26.20
C TYR A 440 17.35 4.36 -27.22
N PHE A 441 16.36 3.48 -26.99
CA PHE A 441 15.16 3.42 -27.82
C PHE A 441 14.30 4.69 -27.72
N GLY A 442 14.18 5.28 -26.53
CA GLY A 442 13.46 6.53 -26.30
C GLY A 442 14.05 7.71 -27.05
N PHE A 443 15.38 7.81 -27.09
CA PHE A 443 16.10 8.89 -27.76
C PHE A 443 16.20 8.69 -29.28
N LYS A 444 16.18 7.45 -29.77
CA LYS A 444 16.11 7.13 -31.20
C LYS A 444 14.77 7.53 -31.81
N LYS A 445 13.68 7.45 -31.04
CA LYS A 445 12.34 7.86 -31.50
C LYS A 445 12.27 9.38 -31.67
N SER A 446 11.41 9.85 -32.58
CA SER A 446 11.15 11.28 -32.72
C SER A 446 10.60 11.85 -31.41
N GLY A 447 10.99 13.10 -31.13
CA GLY A 447 10.40 13.84 -30.02
C GLY A 447 8.89 13.99 -30.23
N ILE A 448 8.16 14.19 -29.13
CA ILE A 448 6.76 14.61 -29.18
C ILE A 448 6.68 15.91 -29.97
N GLU A 449 6.08 15.87 -31.16
CA GLU A 449 5.85 17.07 -31.96
C GLU A 449 4.78 17.95 -31.30
N HIS A 450 5.10 19.24 -31.21
CA HIS A 450 4.19 20.24 -30.70
C HIS A 450 3.35 20.80 -31.85
N PRO A 451 2.03 20.97 -31.65
CA PRO A 451 1.12 21.42 -32.72
C PRO A 451 1.37 22.86 -33.16
N VAL A 452 2.11 23.64 -32.35
CA VAL A 452 2.39 25.06 -32.58
C VAL A 452 3.88 25.30 -32.36
N ARG A 453 4.50 26.14 -33.20
CA ARG A 453 5.86 26.63 -32.98
C ARG A 453 5.86 27.69 -31.88
N THR A 454 6.84 27.63 -30.99
CA THR A 454 6.94 28.60 -29.90
C THR A 454 7.41 29.96 -30.38
N ASN A 455 6.90 31.04 -29.78
CA ASN A 455 7.37 32.40 -30.04
C ASN A 455 8.82 32.60 -29.56
N GLN A 456 9.58 33.44 -30.27
CA GLN A 456 10.98 33.75 -29.94
C GLN A 456 11.10 34.46 -28.59
N ILE A 457 10.24 35.47 -28.35
CA ILE A 457 10.24 36.28 -27.13
C ILE A 457 9.17 35.74 -26.18
N PRO A 458 9.52 35.39 -24.92
CA PRO A 458 8.54 34.97 -23.94
C PRO A 458 7.63 36.15 -23.55
N ARG A 459 6.32 35.93 -23.55
CA ARG A 459 5.34 36.92 -23.09
C ARG A 459 5.48 37.18 -21.58
N GLN A 460 5.24 38.43 -21.17
CA GLN A 460 5.16 38.80 -19.76
C GLN A 460 3.87 38.25 -19.14
N ILE A 461 4.00 37.61 -17.97
CA ILE A 461 2.86 37.03 -17.24
C ILE A 461 2.21 38.13 -16.40
N PRO A 462 0.89 38.33 -16.49
CA PRO A 462 0.17 39.32 -15.68
C PRO A 462 0.15 38.92 -14.20
N GLU A 463 -0.14 39.88 -13.32
CA GLU A 463 -0.23 39.61 -11.89
C GLU A 463 -1.40 38.65 -11.57
N GLN A 464 -1.07 37.58 -10.85
CA GLN A 464 -2.01 36.51 -10.50
C GLN A 464 -2.74 36.81 -9.19
N SER A 465 -4.04 36.50 -9.16
CA SER A 465 -4.83 36.47 -7.93
C SER A 465 -4.26 35.44 -6.94
N PHE A 466 -4.52 35.62 -5.63
CA PHE A 466 -3.92 34.77 -4.59
C PHE A 466 -4.06 33.26 -4.85
N TYR A 467 -5.24 32.79 -5.26
CA TYR A 467 -5.52 31.38 -5.52
C TYR A 467 -4.86 30.83 -6.80
N THR A 468 -4.48 31.68 -7.74
CA THR A 468 -3.83 31.28 -9.01
C THR A 468 -2.30 31.30 -8.91
N LYS A 469 -1.76 31.88 -7.84
CA LYS A 469 -0.34 31.81 -7.49
C LYS A 469 0.13 30.35 -7.32
N PRO A 470 1.43 30.06 -7.56
CA PRO A 470 1.95 28.70 -7.62
C PRO A 470 1.75 27.92 -6.32
N LEU A 471 2.07 28.50 -5.16
CA LEU A 471 2.00 27.78 -3.88
C LEU A 471 0.55 27.44 -3.47
N PRO A 472 -0.40 28.41 -3.39
CA PRO A 472 -1.78 28.09 -3.03
C PRO A 472 -2.46 27.13 -4.00
N GLY A 473 -2.20 27.26 -5.31
CA GLY A 473 -2.75 26.36 -6.33
C GLY A 473 -2.27 24.92 -6.17
N ILE A 474 -0.99 24.70 -5.89
CA ILE A 474 -0.43 23.36 -5.66
C ILE A 474 -1.03 22.72 -4.40
N VAL A 475 -1.12 23.47 -3.31
CA VAL A 475 -1.66 23.00 -2.03
C VAL A 475 -3.13 22.58 -2.20
N MET A 476 -3.98 23.45 -2.77
CA MET A 476 -5.40 23.15 -2.98
C MET A 476 -5.63 21.94 -3.88
N GLY A 477 -4.77 21.70 -4.87
CA GLY A 477 -4.94 20.57 -5.78
C GLY A 477 -4.69 19.21 -5.14
N GLY A 478 -3.79 19.12 -4.17
CA GLY A 478 -3.45 17.87 -3.48
C GLY A 478 -4.51 17.42 -2.47
N ILE A 479 -5.42 18.30 -2.04
CA ILE A 479 -6.43 17.96 -1.03
C ILE A 479 -7.49 16.99 -1.58
N LEU A 480 -7.81 17.11 -2.87
CA LEU A 480 -8.87 16.32 -3.51
C LEU A 480 -8.45 14.84 -3.64
N PRO A 481 -7.27 14.49 -4.20
CA PRO A 481 -6.83 13.10 -4.22
C PRO A 481 -6.60 12.53 -2.82
N PHE A 482 -6.18 13.36 -1.85
CA PHE A 482 -6.00 12.93 -0.47
C PHE A 482 -7.33 12.53 0.20
N GLY A 483 -8.39 13.34 0.02
CA GLY A 483 -9.71 13.04 0.54
C GLY A 483 -10.28 11.72 0.02
N CYS A 484 -9.98 11.35 -1.23
CA CYS A 484 -10.41 10.09 -1.84
C CYS A 484 -9.71 8.84 -1.27
N ILE A 485 -8.53 8.99 -0.65
CA ILE A 485 -7.74 7.84 -0.17
C ILE A 485 -7.59 7.81 1.35
N PHE A 486 -7.98 8.86 2.07
CA PHE A 486 -7.74 9.03 3.50
C PHE A 486 -8.15 7.81 4.34
N ILE A 487 -9.36 7.29 4.13
CA ILE A 487 -9.85 6.12 4.88
C ILE A 487 -9.07 4.86 4.50
N GLN A 488 -8.75 4.67 3.23
CA GLN A 488 -7.96 3.53 2.79
C GLN A 488 -6.54 3.57 3.34
N LEU A 489 -5.98 4.78 3.45
CA LEU A 489 -4.65 5.02 3.98
C LEU A 489 -4.55 4.63 5.46
N PHE A 490 -5.59 4.86 6.26
CA PHE A 490 -5.67 4.37 7.64
C PHE A 490 -5.50 2.84 7.71
N PHE A 491 -6.21 2.09 6.86
CA PHE A 491 -6.10 0.64 6.82
C PHE A 491 -4.71 0.16 6.35
N ILE A 492 -4.11 0.85 5.39
CA ILE A 492 -2.74 0.55 4.93
C ILE A 492 -1.73 0.78 6.06
N LEU A 493 -1.83 1.90 6.78
CA LEU A 493 -0.94 2.20 7.90
C LEU A 493 -1.13 1.21 9.06
N ASN A 494 -2.37 0.86 9.42
CA ASN A 494 -2.61 -0.21 10.39
C ASN A 494 -2.03 -1.55 9.93
N SER A 495 -2.05 -1.83 8.63
CA SER A 495 -1.53 -3.09 8.12
C SER A 495 -0.01 -3.21 8.18
N ILE A 496 0.67 -2.11 7.84
CA ILE A 496 2.14 -2.02 7.86
C ILE A 496 2.64 -1.96 9.30
N TRP A 497 2.05 -1.10 10.15
CA TRP A 497 2.59 -0.77 11.47
C TRP A 497 1.98 -1.56 12.63
N SER A 498 0.70 -1.94 12.54
CA SER A 498 -0.03 -2.67 13.59
C SER A 498 -0.22 -4.17 13.25
N HIS A 499 0.42 -4.66 12.19
CA HIS A 499 0.36 -6.05 11.70
C HIS A 499 -1.06 -6.60 11.43
N GLN A 500 -2.08 -5.74 11.41
CA GLN A 500 -3.44 -6.14 11.02
C GLN A 500 -3.43 -6.51 9.54
N MET A 501 -3.82 -7.73 9.20
CA MET A 501 -3.71 -8.18 7.82
C MET A 501 -4.77 -7.49 6.95
N TYR A 502 -4.33 -6.68 5.98
CA TYR A 502 -5.23 -6.07 5.01
C TYR A 502 -5.45 -7.03 3.85
N TYR A 503 -6.61 -7.67 3.82
CA TYR A 503 -6.88 -8.77 2.89
C TYR A 503 -7.63 -8.38 1.61
N MET A 504 -8.14 -7.16 1.54
CA MET A 504 -9.07 -6.71 0.51
C MET A 504 -8.31 -6.06 -0.68
N PHE A 505 -7.41 -6.80 -1.33
CA PHE A 505 -6.63 -6.29 -2.48
C PHE A 505 -7.49 -5.84 -3.66
N GLY A 506 -8.66 -6.47 -3.87
CA GLY A 506 -9.62 -5.99 -4.87
C GLY A 506 -10.13 -4.58 -4.57
N PHE A 507 -10.38 -4.27 -3.30
CA PHE A 507 -10.77 -2.93 -2.85
C PHE A 507 -9.62 -1.94 -3.03
N LEU A 508 -8.40 -2.34 -2.66
CA LEU A 508 -7.20 -1.53 -2.88
C LEU A 508 -6.97 -1.21 -4.37
N PHE A 509 -7.21 -2.17 -5.26
CA PHE A 509 -7.11 -1.98 -6.70
C PHE A 509 -8.18 -1.01 -7.24
N LEU A 510 -9.43 -1.09 -6.75
CA LEU A 510 -10.48 -0.13 -7.09
C LEU A 510 -10.15 1.28 -6.60
N VAL A 511 -9.72 1.43 -5.34
CA VAL A 511 -9.29 2.72 -4.78
C VAL A 511 -8.09 3.28 -5.55
N PHE A 512 -7.17 2.42 -5.97
CA PHE A 512 -6.06 2.81 -6.83
C PHE A 512 -6.55 3.42 -8.15
N ILE A 513 -7.51 2.79 -8.84
CA ILE A 513 -8.12 3.34 -10.07
C ILE A 513 -8.79 4.70 -9.82
N ILE A 514 -9.57 4.81 -8.73
CA ILE A 514 -10.22 6.05 -8.30
C ILE A 514 -9.19 7.16 -8.05
N LEU A 515 -8.06 6.83 -7.40
CA LEU A 515 -6.96 7.76 -7.20
C LEU A 515 -6.38 8.24 -8.54
N LEU A 516 -6.24 7.38 -9.54
CA LEU A 516 -5.73 7.79 -10.86
C LEU A 516 -6.65 8.80 -11.54
N ILE A 517 -7.96 8.51 -11.52
CA ILE A 517 -8.98 9.37 -12.13
C ILE A 517 -8.96 10.74 -11.45
N THR A 518 -9.01 10.77 -10.12
CA THR A 518 -9.02 12.00 -9.33
C THR A 518 -7.73 12.82 -9.49
N CYS A 519 -6.56 12.19 -9.52
CA CYS A 519 -5.29 12.86 -9.81
C CYS A 519 -5.32 13.51 -11.20
N SER A 520 -5.84 12.78 -12.21
CA SER A 520 -5.91 13.29 -13.57
C SER A 520 -6.89 14.47 -13.69
N GLU A 521 -8.05 14.41 -13.04
CA GLU A 521 -9.08 15.45 -13.07
C GLU A 521 -8.63 16.71 -12.34
N ALA A 522 -8.09 16.57 -11.13
CA ALA A 522 -7.56 17.69 -10.35
C ALA A 522 -6.45 18.42 -11.13
N THR A 523 -5.55 17.67 -11.77
CA THR A 523 -4.46 18.22 -12.56
C THR A 523 -4.98 18.95 -13.82
N ILE A 524 -5.96 18.38 -14.54
CA ILE A 524 -6.56 19.03 -15.71
C ILE A 524 -7.27 20.33 -15.33
N LEU A 525 -8.03 20.31 -14.23
CA LEU A 525 -8.80 21.46 -13.77
C LEU A 525 -7.90 22.62 -13.34
N LEU A 526 -6.86 22.36 -12.54
CA LEU A 526 -5.90 23.38 -12.12
C LEU A 526 -5.05 23.86 -13.30
N CYS A 527 -4.62 22.96 -14.19
CA CYS A 527 -3.90 23.37 -15.40
C CYS A 527 -4.76 24.29 -16.28
N TYR A 528 -6.06 24.02 -16.39
CA TYR A 528 -6.98 24.87 -17.14
C TYR A 528 -7.10 26.27 -16.51
N PHE A 529 -7.29 26.37 -15.19
CA PHE A 529 -7.34 27.66 -14.52
C PHE A 529 -6.04 28.45 -14.64
N HIS A 530 -4.89 27.79 -14.62
CA HIS A 530 -3.59 28.45 -14.86
C HIS A 530 -3.44 28.98 -16.28
N LEU A 531 -3.85 28.21 -17.29
CA LEU A 531 -3.82 28.66 -18.68
C LEU A 531 -4.79 29.82 -18.93
N CYS A 532 -5.94 29.82 -18.26
CA CYS A 532 -6.88 30.94 -18.29
C CYS A 532 -6.35 32.20 -17.59
N ALA A 533 -5.42 32.04 -16.63
CA ALA A 533 -4.71 33.12 -15.96
C ALA A 533 -3.43 33.56 -16.70
N GLU A 534 -3.32 33.21 -17.98
CA GLU A 534 -2.21 33.57 -18.87
C GLU A 534 -0.81 33.07 -18.47
N ASP A 535 -0.72 32.04 -17.62
CA ASP A 535 0.57 31.46 -17.21
C ASP A 535 0.88 30.16 -17.94
N TYR A 536 1.95 30.18 -18.74
CA TYR A 536 2.42 29.04 -19.51
C TYR A 536 3.32 28.08 -18.73
N HIS A 537 3.70 28.35 -17.47
CA HIS A 537 4.57 27.47 -16.67
C HIS A 537 3.83 26.26 -16.08
N TRP A 538 3.10 25.53 -16.91
CA TRP A 538 2.19 24.48 -16.48
C TRP A 538 2.88 23.14 -16.20
N GLN A 539 4.02 22.81 -16.82
CA GLN A 539 4.58 21.45 -16.73
C GLN A 539 4.97 21.07 -15.29
N TRP A 540 5.78 21.90 -14.61
CA TRP A 540 6.13 21.65 -13.20
C TRP A 540 4.94 21.78 -12.26
N ARG A 541 4.07 22.78 -12.51
CA ARG A 541 2.88 22.96 -11.69
C ARG A 541 1.98 21.73 -11.73
N SER A 542 1.73 21.18 -12.92
CA SER A 542 0.92 19.96 -13.07
C SER A 542 1.50 18.75 -12.35
N PHE A 543 2.84 18.61 -12.33
CA PHE A 543 3.52 17.54 -11.60
C PHE A 543 3.35 17.71 -10.09
N LEU A 544 3.58 18.93 -9.61
CA LEU A 544 3.54 19.25 -8.19
C LEU A 544 2.12 19.24 -7.63
N THR A 545 1.11 19.62 -8.42
CA THR A 545 -0.29 19.64 -8.00
C THR A 545 -0.78 18.27 -7.50
N SER A 546 -0.61 17.21 -8.29
CA SER A 546 -0.98 15.85 -7.86
C SER A 546 0.08 15.24 -6.94
N GLY A 547 1.36 15.57 -7.15
CA GLY A 547 2.47 15.17 -6.28
C GLY A 547 2.27 15.62 -4.82
N PHE A 548 1.74 16.82 -4.59
CA PHE A 548 1.56 17.40 -3.26
C PHE A 548 0.65 16.58 -2.34
N THR A 549 -0.16 15.68 -2.89
CA THR A 549 -0.90 14.65 -2.13
C THR A 549 0.01 13.87 -1.17
N ALA A 550 1.29 13.66 -1.53
CA ALA A 550 2.27 13.01 -0.67
C ALA A 550 2.64 13.80 0.59
N VAL A 551 2.55 15.13 0.55
CA VAL A 551 2.76 15.98 1.73
C VAL A 551 1.59 15.81 2.70
N TYR A 552 0.36 15.74 2.21
CA TYR A 552 -0.81 15.42 3.03
C TYR A 552 -0.71 14.02 3.64
N PHE A 553 -0.23 13.03 2.88
CA PHE A 553 0.12 11.71 3.41
C PHE A 553 1.13 11.79 4.57
N LEU A 554 2.19 12.59 4.43
CA LEU A 554 3.21 12.75 5.47
C LEU A 554 2.65 13.42 6.73
N VAL A 555 1.84 14.46 6.58
CA VAL A 555 1.14 15.11 7.72
C VAL A 555 0.22 14.11 8.44
N TYR A 556 -0.50 13.29 7.67
CA TYR A 556 -1.33 12.24 8.24
C TYR A 556 -0.53 11.16 8.96
N ALA A 557 0.63 10.76 8.42
CA ALA A 557 1.52 9.81 9.09
C ALA A 557 2.05 10.36 10.42
N ILE A 558 2.40 11.66 10.48
CA ILE A 558 2.75 12.33 11.74
C ILE A 558 1.59 12.27 12.74
N HIS A 559 0.37 12.61 12.31
CA HIS A 559 -0.81 12.51 13.16
C HIS A 559 -1.05 11.07 13.65
N TYR A 560 -0.89 10.08 12.77
CA TYR A 560 -1.03 8.66 13.09
C TYR A 560 0.01 8.21 14.14
N PHE A 561 1.25 8.69 14.04
CA PHE A 561 2.31 8.44 15.02
C PHE A 561 1.91 8.88 16.43
N PHE A 562 1.39 10.10 16.60
CA PHE A 562 1.02 10.59 17.94
C PHE A 562 -0.31 10.05 18.48
N SER A 563 -1.26 9.71 17.60
CA SER A 563 -2.62 9.31 18.02
C SER A 563 -2.79 7.80 18.21
N LYS A 564 -2.07 6.97 17.46
CA LYS A 564 -2.26 5.51 17.45
C LYS A 564 -1.04 4.72 17.87
N LEU A 565 0.17 5.22 17.60
CA LEU A 565 1.40 4.50 17.91
C LEU A 565 1.94 4.92 19.29
N GLN A 566 2.15 3.95 20.17
CA GLN A 566 2.78 4.15 21.49
C GLN A 566 4.29 3.85 21.45
N ILE A 567 5.01 4.43 20.49
CA ILE A 567 6.46 4.19 20.32
C ILE A 567 7.23 5.15 21.24
N SER A 568 8.06 4.61 22.14
CA SER A 568 8.86 5.40 23.09
C SER A 568 10.36 5.46 22.77
N GLY A 569 10.86 4.61 21.87
CA GLY A 569 12.29 4.51 21.54
C GLY A 569 12.74 5.44 20.40
N LEU A 570 13.88 6.12 20.56
CA LEU A 570 14.44 7.03 19.56
C LEU A 570 14.77 6.32 18.23
N ALA A 571 15.44 5.16 18.28
CA ALA A 571 15.77 4.38 17.08
C ALA A 571 14.49 4.01 16.30
N SER A 572 13.46 3.59 17.02
CA SER A 572 12.15 3.25 16.47
C SER A 572 11.42 4.43 15.83
N THR A 573 11.50 5.61 16.43
CA THR A 573 10.96 6.85 15.86
C THR A 573 11.66 7.20 14.55
N ILE A 574 12.99 7.10 14.49
CA ILE A 574 13.76 7.36 13.26
C ILE A 574 13.39 6.35 12.17
N LEU A 575 13.26 5.06 12.51
CA LEU A 575 12.85 4.02 11.55
C LEU A 575 11.45 4.29 10.99
N TYR A 576 10.49 4.66 11.85
CA TYR A 576 9.14 5.04 11.41
C TYR A 576 9.19 6.19 10.40
N PHE A 577 9.90 7.28 10.73
CA PHE A 577 9.99 8.44 9.85
C PHE A 577 10.80 8.19 8.57
N GLY A 578 11.84 7.36 8.60
CA GLY A 578 12.59 6.96 7.40
C GLY A 578 11.74 6.15 6.42
N TYR A 579 11.11 5.06 6.87
CA TYR A 579 10.23 4.27 6.00
C TYR A 579 9.02 5.07 5.50
N THR A 580 8.43 5.95 6.33
CA THR A 580 7.34 6.83 5.88
C THR A 580 7.82 7.87 4.86
N MET A 581 9.06 8.35 4.95
CA MET A 581 9.67 9.22 3.94
C MET A 581 9.87 8.50 2.61
N ILE A 582 10.32 7.24 2.62
CA ILE A 582 10.40 6.40 1.42
C ILE A 582 9.00 6.23 0.79
N MET A 583 7.99 5.88 1.60
CA MET A 583 6.61 5.74 1.12
C MET A 583 6.09 7.05 0.53
N ALA A 584 6.34 8.19 1.17
CA ALA A 584 5.94 9.50 0.69
C ALA A 584 6.63 9.87 -0.64
N LEU A 585 7.92 9.57 -0.80
CA LEU A 585 8.66 9.81 -2.04
C LEU A 585 8.12 8.96 -3.20
N ILE A 586 7.88 7.67 -2.96
CA ILE A 586 7.29 6.75 -3.95
C ILE A 586 5.90 7.27 -4.35
N PHE A 587 5.09 7.66 -3.37
CA PHE A 587 3.75 8.21 -3.60
C PHE A 587 3.79 9.52 -4.38
N PHE A 588 4.73 10.43 -4.07
CA PHE A 588 4.95 11.70 -4.77
C PHE A 588 5.29 11.49 -6.26
N LEU A 589 6.22 10.57 -6.55
CA LEU A 589 6.61 10.24 -7.93
C LEU A 589 5.48 9.57 -8.70
N PHE A 590 4.73 8.71 -8.02
CA PHE A 590 3.58 7.99 -8.57
C PHE A 590 2.43 8.94 -8.94
N THR A 591 1.97 9.79 -8.00
CA THR A 591 0.88 10.74 -8.27
C THR A 591 1.32 11.89 -9.17
N GLY A 592 2.60 12.28 -9.13
CA GLY A 592 3.16 13.31 -10.01
C GLY A 592 3.21 12.89 -11.49
N LEU A 593 3.21 11.59 -11.82
CA LEU A 593 3.25 11.12 -13.21
C LEU A 593 2.08 11.61 -14.06
N TYR A 594 0.92 11.90 -13.46
CA TYR A 594 -0.31 12.28 -14.17
C TYR A 594 -0.26 13.65 -14.86
N VAL A 595 0.94 14.24 -14.95
CA VAL A 595 1.31 15.28 -15.92
C VAL A 595 0.94 14.85 -17.34
N CYS A 596 -0.23 15.29 -17.76
CA CYS A 596 -0.58 15.63 -19.13
C CYS A 596 -0.19 14.61 -20.23
N ARG A 597 -0.25 13.31 -19.95
CA ARG A 597 -0.33 12.31 -21.04
C ARG A 597 -1.67 12.38 -21.77
N VAL A 598 -2.72 12.90 -21.13
CA VAL A 598 -4.09 12.65 -21.57
C VAL A 598 -4.72 13.79 -22.36
N LYS A 599 -4.34 15.08 -22.20
CA LYS A 599 -5.22 16.14 -22.73
C LYS A 599 -4.64 17.39 -23.36
N VAL A 600 -3.40 17.85 -23.18
CA VAL A 600 -2.97 19.04 -23.95
C VAL A 600 -2.84 18.71 -25.45
N GLN A 601 -2.32 17.53 -25.80
CA GLN A 601 -2.34 17.08 -27.21
C GLN A 601 -3.74 16.67 -27.69
N SER A 602 -4.58 16.10 -26.83
CA SER A 602 -5.95 15.69 -27.21
C SER A 602 -6.91 16.87 -27.29
N LEU A 603 -6.75 17.92 -26.49
CA LEU A 603 -7.45 19.21 -26.61
C LEU A 603 -7.00 19.93 -27.88
N ALA A 604 -5.70 19.99 -28.14
CA ALA A 604 -5.17 20.55 -29.39
C ALA A 604 -5.64 19.77 -30.63
N LYS A 605 -5.68 18.42 -30.57
CA LYS A 605 -6.19 17.57 -31.66
C LYS A 605 -7.72 17.56 -31.77
N LEU A 606 -8.47 17.60 -30.68
CA LEU A 606 -9.94 17.74 -30.73
C LEU A 606 -10.29 19.07 -31.41
N GLN A 607 -9.56 20.14 -31.07
CA GLN A 607 -9.83 21.46 -31.60
C GLN A 607 -9.36 21.61 -33.06
N GLN A 608 -8.21 21.05 -33.45
CA GLN A 608 -7.80 20.97 -34.87
C GLN A 608 -8.77 20.13 -35.71
N ASN A 609 -9.30 19.03 -35.17
CA ASN A 609 -10.29 18.20 -35.89
C ASN A 609 -11.67 18.86 -36.00
N LEU A 610 -12.04 19.75 -35.07
CA LEU A 610 -13.29 20.51 -35.11
C LEU A 610 -13.20 21.77 -35.99
N VAL A 611 -12.03 22.42 -36.04
CA VAL A 611 -11.78 23.58 -36.92
C VAL A 611 -11.47 23.13 -38.37
N GLY A 612 -11.02 21.88 -38.57
CA GLY A 612 -10.55 21.37 -39.87
C GLY A 612 -11.51 20.46 -40.68
N ARG A 613 -12.73 20.15 -40.23
CA ARG A 613 -13.64 19.27 -40.99
C ARG A 613 -14.90 19.99 -41.51
N ARG A 614 -14.81 20.47 -42.75
CA ARG A 614 -15.98 20.48 -43.67
C ARG A 614 -16.24 19.03 -44.10
N GLY A 615 -17.14 18.29 -43.44
CA GLY A 615 -17.57 16.92 -43.85
C GLY A 615 -17.90 15.97 -42.68
N PRO A 616 -18.78 14.95 -42.86
CA PRO A 616 -19.70 14.48 -41.83
C PRO A 616 -19.03 13.74 -40.66
N LEU A 617 -19.68 13.87 -39.49
CA LEU A 617 -19.27 13.38 -38.18
C LEU A 617 -18.80 11.91 -38.18
N LEU A 618 -17.63 11.69 -37.59
CA LEU A 618 -17.13 10.38 -37.19
C LEU A 618 -16.96 10.40 -35.67
N VAL A 619 -17.78 9.63 -34.96
CA VAL A 619 -17.81 9.49 -33.50
C VAL A 619 -16.46 8.93 -33.02
N VAL A 620 -15.82 9.60 -32.05
CA VAL A 620 -14.61 9.11 -31.39
C VAL A 620 -15.02 8.14 -30.27
N SER A 621 -14.72 6.86 -30.45
CA SER A 621 -14.84 5.82 -29.42
C SER A 621 -13.63 5.87 -28.48
N VAL A 622 -13.88 5.76 -27.17
CA VAL A 622 -12.84 5.62 -26.13
C VAL A 622 -12.28 4.20 -26.24
N HIS A 623 -11.09 4.05 -26.83
CA HIS A 623 -10.31 2.80 -26.77
C HIS A 623 -9.12 2.97 -25.82
N ALA A 624 -9.15 2.21 -24.72
CA ALA A 624 -7.97 1.91 -23.94
C ALA A 624 -7.31 0.65 -24.53
N SER A 625 -6.31 0.77 -25.39
CA SER A 625 -5.51 -0.40 -25.81
C SER A 625 -4.13 -0.05 -26.36
N THR A 626 -3.15 -0.81 -25.86
CA THR A 626 -1.85 -1.15 -26.43
C THR A 626 -1.91 -1.51 -27.93
N HIS A 627 -0.91 -1.08 -28.71
CA HIS A 627 -0.85 -1.14 -30.19
C HIS A 627 -0.89 -2.54 -30.84
N CYS A 628 -1.59 -2.68 -31.97
CA CYS A 628 -1.15 -3.28 -33.26
C CYS A 628 -2.21 -3.05 -34.39
N VAL A 629 -1.83 -3.22 -35.66
CA VAL A 629 -2.34 -2.56 -36.91
C VAL A 629 -3.48 -3.36 -37.67
N PRO A 630 -3.92 -3.06 -38.92
CA PRO A 630 -5.29 -2.59 -39.28
C PRO A 630 -6.18 -3.60 -40.07
N HIS A 631 -7.51 -3.39 -40.08
CA HIS A 631 -8.37 -3.71 -41.25
C HIS A 631 -9.73 -2.99 -41.22
N TYR A 632 -10.18 -2.58 -42.41
CA TYR A 632 -11.40 -1.83 -42.76
C TYR A 632 -12.69 -2.68 -42.65
N HIS A 633 -13.80 -2.16 -42.07
CA HIS A 633 -15.16 -2.19 -42.66
C HIS A 633 -16.23 -1.49 -41.78
N ARG A 634 -17.28 -0.97 -42.45
CA ARG A 634 -18.32 -0.01 -42.02
C ARG A 634 -19.66 -0.72 -41.68
N LYS A 635 -20.39 -0.32 -40.62
CA LYS A 635 -21.88 -0.27 -40.54
C LYS A 635 -22.42 0.40 -39.26
N ILE A 636 -23.62 0.97 -39.37
CA ILE A 636 -24.29 1.98 -38.52
C ILE A 636 -25.51 1.37 -37.77
N LYS A 637 -25.93 2.04 -36.67
CA LYS A 637 -27.31 2.26 -36.11
C LYS A 637 -27.69 1.56 -34.77
N THR A 638 -27.83 2.36 -33.69
CA THR A 638 -29.02 2.51 -32.80
C THR A 638 -28.64 3.30 -31.53
N GLN A 639 -29.14 4.54 -31.36
CA GLN A 639 -29.00 5.30 -30.10
C GLN A 639 -30.11 6.36 -30.00
N GLY A 640 -31.09 6.14 -29.13
CA GLY A 640 -32.27 7.02 -28.99
C GLY A 640 -32.91 7.10 -27.60
N TYR A 641 -32.37 6.44 -26.56
CA TYR A 641 -33.03 6.38 -25.24
C TYR A 641 -32.22 6.98 -24.07
N TRP A 642 -30.94 7.35 -24.27
CA TRP A 642 -30.08 7.88 -23.20
C TRP A 642 -30.10 9.42 -23.06
N SER A 643 -30.67 10.13 -24.03
CA SER A 643 -30.66 11.61 -24.06
C SER A 643 -31.70 12.24 -23.12
N GLU A 644 -32.79 11.54 -22.80
CA GLU A 644 -33.88 12.10 -22.01
C GLU A 644 -33.61 12.03 -20.50
N MET A 645 -32.91 10.99 -20.03
CA MET A 645 -32.62 10.82 -18.60
C MET A 645 -31.60 11.84 -18.06
N ILE A 646 -30.65 12.27 -18.90
CA ILE A 646 -29.63 13.26 -18.56
C ILE A 646 -30.21 14.69 -18.53
N PHE A 647 -31.26 14.95 -19.33
CA PHE A 647 -31.91 16.25 -19.37
C PHE A 647 -32.71 16.55 -18.09
N CYS A 648 -33.37 15.54 -17.50
CA CYS A 648 -34.09 15.67 -16.23
C CYS A 648 -33.20 15.94 -15.00
N ILE A 649 -31.95 15.44 -14.99
CA ILE A 649 -31.01 15.66 -13.88
C ILE A 649 -30.40 17.08 -13.94
N CYS A 650 -30.20 17.62 -15.15
CA CYS A 650 -29.63 18.96 -15.36
C CYS A 650 -30.56 20.10 -14.92
N THR A 651 -31.88 19.92 -14.97
CA THR A 651 -32.85 20.95 -14.55
C THR A 651 -32.96 21.09 -13.03
N ALA A 652 -32.67 20.02 -12.27
CA ALA A 652 -32.69 20.04 -10.81
C ALA A 652 -31.50 20.80 -10.18
N PHE A 653 -30.34 20.81 -10.85
CA PHE A 653 -29.11 21.37 -10.28
C PHE A 653 -28.90 22.88 -10.49
N LYS A 654 -29.74 23.52 -11.30
CA LYS A 654 -29.61 24.95 -11.67
C LYS A 654 -29.86 25.91 -10.49
N ARG A 655 -30.40 25.42 -9.35
CA ARG A 655 -30.72 26.23 -8.16
C ARG A 655 -29.69 26.13 -7.01
N VAL A 656 -28.65 25.30 -7.14
CA VAL A 656 -27.70 25.00 -6.03
C VAL A 656 -26.35 25.76 -6.14
N SER A 657 -26.00 26.30 -7.31
CA SER A 657 -24.66 26.88 -7.57
C SER A 657 -24.29 28.15 -6.79
N ILE A 658 -25.26 28.90 -6.24
CA ILE A 658 -24.96 30.14 -5.48
C ILE A 658 -24.74 29.87 -3.98
N ASN A 659 -25.19 28.72 -3.46
CA ASN A 659 -24.98 28.33 -2.06
C ASN A 659 -23.65 27.59 -1.82
N TYR A 660 -22.90 27.25 -2.88
CA TYR A 660 -21.78 26.30 -2.80
C TYR A 660 -20.46 26.88 -2.26
N ILE A 661 -20.23 28.20 -2.37
CA ILE A 661 -19.04 28.83 -1.77
C ILE A 661 -19.15 28.89 -0.23
N SER A 662 -20.38 28.93 0.31
CA SER A 662 -20.64 28.85 1.76
C SER A 662 -20.69 27.39 2.26
N LEU A 663 -21.24 26.47 1.45
CA LEU A 663 -21.38 25.06 1.81
C LEU A 663 -20.04 24.30 1.83
N VAL A 664 -19.09 24.62 0.93
CA VAL A 664 -17.74 24.01 0.96
C VAL A 664 -16.96 24.45 2.20
N GLY A 665 -17.12 25.71 2.64
CA GLY A 665 -16.59 26.16 3.94
C GLY A 665 -17.20 25.39 5.10
N HIS A 666 -18.53 25.19 5.10
CA HIS A 666 -19.24 24.44 6.14
C HIS A 666 -18.89 22.95 6.14
N SER A 667 -18.76 22.30 4.99
CA SER A 667 -18.39 20.88 4.89
C SER A 667 -16.95 20.62 5.30
N VAL A 668 -16.02 21.55 5.00
CA VAL A 668 -14.63 21.48 5.48
C VAL A 668 -14.52 21.76 6.98
N LEU A 669 -15.39 22.60 7.54
CA LEU A 669 -15.53 22.82 8.99
C LEU A 669 -16.17 21.60 9.70
N ILE A 670 -17.15 20.94 9.09
CA ILE A 670 -17.75 19.71 9.61
C ILE A 670 -16.74 18.57 9.53
N LEU A 671 -15.98 18.45 8.44
CA LEU A 671 -14.88 17.47 8.33
C LEU A 671 -13.78 17.77 9.35
N SER A 672 -13.40 19.04 9.56
CA SER A 672 -12.44 19.42 10.61
C SER A 672 -12.97 19.14 12.01
N SER A 673 -14.27 19.31 12.27
CA SER A 673 -14.93 19.02 13.55
C SER A 673 -15.07 17.51 13.81
N LEU A 674 -15.20 16.70 12.74
CA LEU A 674 -15.13 15.23 12.78
C LEU A 674 -13.70 14.68 12.82
N ILE A 675 -12.70 15.49 12.48
CA ILE A 675 -11.27 15.17 12.65
C ILE A 675 -10.77 15.59 14.04
N LEU A 676 -11.41 16.58 14.68
CA LEU A 676 -11.11 17.02 16.05
C LEU A 676 -11.87 16.24 17.15
N LYS A 677 -12.92 15.50 16.81
CA LYS A 677 -13.60 14.53 17.69
C LYS A 677 -13.14 13.13 17.36
#